data_AF-A0A5E3XCF3-F1
#
_entry.id   AF-A0A5E3XCF3-F1
#
_cell.length_a   1.000
_cell.length_b   1.000
_cell.length_c   1.000
_cell.angle_alpha   90.00
_cell.angle_beta   90.00
_cell.angle_gamma   90.00
#
_symmetry.space_group_name_H-M   'P 1'
#
loop_
_entity.id
_entity.type
_entity.pdbx_description
1 polymer ?
#
loop_
_entity_poly.entity_id
_entity_poly.type
_entity_poly.pdbx_seq_one_letter_code
_entity_poly.pdbx_strand_id
1 'polypeptide(L)'
;MQPGSDSFELVPNSDLVVNSLKLKKRSRLEEQKRLRDRRKDLLAEVSQLSKGTSHRRSRLDEARSNQSQGRGDNQVLNSLTTLAGSGRVGGFHGRLGGLSAIDSKYDVAITTACGALNNMVCDTVEQATQCMDYLRTNKTGRANVMVLEKINGQPSDEATPLTRLFDLVKPREPKFAKVFWKALGDTLVADNIDQANSVAVGGRKRSRVVTLDGQLVDSSGTMSGGGNPVQRGGMSEKFAAQAVSPAEMSKLERDHQATAAQLQEAQSRLRAAEARVEALRHEGLQLGRQLQMLEVDIRDTNNRLEDARKRVSKLGARSKPDAGDQKWIIELEKEHAQLLSSLDKLRSKSGAIEAEIEALNEKVKAAEGSKLLMQRSKVDSIKKYIDIATQEVTKAEVGLDKAKKDVKRLSSAARGHDQAIKDAKVEVEDLAEASEEVREKVVACEEALRDASEWPDGIQDELHGLKRDFGEKTEALLAFRKREEKYKQKLEDIEGNLAATQALIDADEAKHAKLVLEHIDDDEDGDEEEDGEKKDASATENIEGDKTEKRVKPDPEDQTGSGSGSKMNRSKDQFQKDERGFVHYPESHLAKRNQGSLQANIQSLEEHLDKTKPNPAVLKEYRRRELEYDDRVKLLDEATAARDAQKALYNKLSTTRLENFMKGFNNISSKLKEMYQMITLGGNAELELVDSMDPFSEGIIFRVMPAKKSWRNISNLSGGEKTLSSLALVFALQTYKPTPSYFMDEIDAALDFRNVSIVANYIKNRTKNAQFIIISLRNDMFELSQRLIGIYKTSNQTRSE
;
A
#
# COMPACT_ATOMS: atom_id res chain seq x y z
N MET A 1 4.10 80.26 41.30
CA MET A 1 3.21 79.37 40.51
C MET A 1 2.76 78.23 41.41
N GLN A 2 1.50 77.80 41.33
CA GLN A 2 1.02 76.60 42.03
C GLN A 2 1.36 75.36 41.20
N PRO A 3 1.81 74.24 41.80
CA PRO A 3 1.80 72.94 41.14
C PRO A 3 0.38 72.37 41.16
N GLY A 4 -0.15 72.01 39.99
CA GLY A 4 -1.47 71.37 39.87
C GLY A 4 -1.47 69.95 40.42
N SER A 5 -2.55 69.58 41.11
CA SER A 5 -2.73 68.26 41.74
C SER A 5 -3.62 67.34 40.90
N ASP A 6 -3.16 66.93 39.72
CA ASP A 6 -3.88 65.97 38.87
C ASP A 6 -3.78 64.54 39.43
N SER A 7 -4.82 64.14 40.17
CA SER A 7 -4.97 62.78 40.70
C SER A 7 -5.43 61.81 39.61
N PHE A 8 -4.48 61.20 38.91
CA PHE A 8 -4.75 60.16 37.90
C PHE A 8 -5.27 58.86 38.54
N GLU A 9 -6.61 58.69 38.64
CA GLU A 9 -7.24 57.47 39.14
C GLU A 9 -7.20 56.33 38.10
N LEU A 10 -6.12 55.54 38.13
CA LEU A 10 -6.02 54.27 37.41
C LEU A 10 -6.74 53.15 38.18
N VAL A 11 -8.06 53.06 37.98
CA VAL A 11 -8.90 51.93 38.41
C VAL A 11 -8.53 50.65 37.59
N PRO A 12 -8.45 49.45 38.19
CA PRO A 12 -7.55 48.42 37.68
C PRO A 12 -8.13 47.54 36.55
N ASN A 13 -7.45 47.54 35.40
CA ASN A 13 -7.71 46.62 34.28
C ASN A 13 -7.37 45.14 34.59
N SER A 14 -6.65 44.84 35.66
CA SER A 14 -6.23 43.47 36.04
C SER A 14 -7.42 42.53 36.28
N ASP A 15 -8.44 43.02 36.95
CA ASP A 15 -9.54 42.20 37.45
C ASP A 15 -10.50 41.82 36.33
N LEU A 16 -10.64 42.69 35.32
CA LEU A 16 -11.30 42.38 34.06
C LEU A 16 -10.60 41.25 33.31
N VAL A 17 -9.26 41.27 33.23
CA VAL A 17 -8.48 40.20 32.59
C VAL A 17 -8.66 38.87 33.33
N VAL A 18 -8.49 38.85 34.66
CA VAL A 18 -8.68 37.64 35.48
C VAL A 18 -10.10 37.10 35.36
N ASN A 19 -11.12 37.95 35.43
CA ASN A 19 -12.51 37.52 35.30
C ASN A 19 -12.81 36.99 33.89
N SER A 20 -12.23 37.57 32.83
CA SER A 20 -12.35 37.04 31.46
C SER A 20 -11.73 35.65 31.31
N LEU A 21 -10.59 35.39 31.96
CA LEU A 21 -9.91 34.09 31.96
C LEU A 21 -10.67 33.06 32.81
N LYS A 22 -11.24 33.46 33.95
CA LYS A 22 -12.14 32.62 34.76
C LYS A 22 -13.39 32.22 33.96
N LEU A 23 -14.00 33.16 33.23
CA LEU A 23 -15.16 32.91 32.38
C LEU A 23 -14.82 31.92 31.25
N LYS A 24 -13.70 32.14 30.53
CA LYS A 24 -13.19 31.22 29.48
C LYS A 24 -12.89 29.82 30.04
N LYS A 25 -12.26 29.72 31.22
CA LYS A 25 -12.00 28.42 31.87
C LYS A 25 -13.31 27.70 32.21
N ARG A 26 -14.34 28.43 32.66
CA ARG A 26 -15.66 27.86 32.96
C ARG A 26 -16.37 27.36 31.70
N SER A 27 -16.41 28.16 30.63
CA SER A 27 -17.04 27.74 29.36
C SER A 27 -16.35 26.52 28.74
N ARG A 28 -15.02 26.43 28.81
CA ARG A 28 -14.29 25.22 28.38
C ARG A 28 -14.57 23.98 29.23
N LEU A 29 -14.77 24.14 30.53
CA LEU A 29 -15.20 23.03 31.41
C LEU A 29 -16.64 22.58 31.10
N GLU A 30 -17.54 23.51 30.81
CA GLU A 30 -18.91 23.21 30.38
C GLU A 30 -18.94 22.51 29.00
N GLU A 31 -18.16 23.00 28.02
CA GLU A 31 -17.94 22.37 26.71
C GLU A 31 -17.39 20.93 26.86
N GLN A 32 -16.36 20.77 27.69
CA GLN A 32 -15.74 19.47 27.96
C GLN A 32 -16.71 18.50 28.66
N LYS A 33 -17.57 18.97 29.58
CA LYS A 33 -18.61 18.12 30.20
C LYS A 33 -19.61 17.63 29.16
N ARG A 34 -20.17 18.53 28.35
CA ARG A 34 -21.10 18.17 27.25
C ARG A 34 -20.50 17.13 26.30
N LEU A 35 -19.23 17.29 25.92
CA LEU A 35 -18.54 16.34 25.04
C LEU A 35 -18.19 15.01 25.73
N ARG A 36 -17.87 14.99 27.03
CA ARG A 36 -17.71 13.73 27.79
C ARG A 36 -19.01 12.93 27.85
N ASP A 37 -20.14 13.60 28.02
CA ASP A 37 -21.44 12.93 28.06
C ASP A 37 -21.82 12.45 26.65
N ARG A 38 -21.66 13.30 25.61
CA ARG A 38 -21.85 12.89 24.20
C ARG A 38 -20.96 11.71 23.78
N ARG A 39 -19.76 11.59 24.34
CA ARG A 39 -18.89 10.43 24.13
C ARG A 39 -19.49 9.13 24.67
N LYS A 40 -20.23 9.15 25.78
CA LYS A 40 -20.92 7.97 26.31
C LYS A 40 -22.00 7.51 25.33
N ASP A 41 -22.78 8.44 24.77
CA ASP A 41 -23.78 8.14 23.74
C ASP A 41 -23.13 7.46 22.52
N LEU A 42 -22.03 8.05 22.02
CA LEU A 42 -21.31 7.53 20.85
C LEU A 42 -20.67 6.15 21.12
N LEU A 43 -20.20 5.89 22.34
CA LEU A 43 -19.73 4.55 22.75
C LEU A 43 -20.89 3.52 22.77
N ALA A 44 -22.08 3.92 23.21
CA ALA A 44 -23.26 3.06 23.16
C ALA A 44 -23.73 2.81 21.70
N GLU A 45 -23.74 3.84 20.85
CA GLU A 45 -24.05 3.77 19.42
C GLU A 45 -23.09 2.80 18.70
N VAL A 46 -21.77 2.98 18.88
CA VAL A 46 -20.74 2.08 18.32
C VAL A 46 -20.89 0.64 18.84
N SER A 47 -21.24 0.44 20.12
CA SER A 47 -21.46 -0.89 20.70
C SER A 47 -22.68 -1.60 20.08
N GLN A 48 -23.79 -0.88 19.87
CA GLN A 48 -24.98 -1.43 19.20
C GLN A 48 -24.72 -1.72 17.71
N LEU A 49 -24.12 -0.78 16.97
CA LEU A 49 -23.76 -0.97 15.55
C LEU A 49 -22.74 -2.08 15.33
N SER A 50 -21.81 -2.29 16.27
CA SER A 50 -20.85 -3.39 16.25
C SER A 50 -21.56 -4.75 16.35
N LYS A 51 -22.48 -4.90 17.32
CA LYS A 51 -23.31 -6.12 17.46
C LYS A 51 -24.16 -6.38 16.21
N GLY A 52 -24.81 -5.34 15.67
CA GLY A 52 -25.62 -5.44 14.46
C GLY A 52 -24.81 -5.84 13.21
N THR A 53 -23.65 -5.21 13.00
CA THR A 53 -22.72 -5.53 11.90
C THR A 53 -22.19 -6.96 12.01
N SER A 54 -21.83 -7.41 13.22
CA SER A 54 -21.36 -8.78 13.48
C SER A 54 -22.45 -9.83 13.18
N HIS A 55 -23.69 -9.58 13.61
CA HIS A 55 -24.82 -10.47 13.33
C HIS A 55 -25.13 -10.58 11.82
N ARG A 56 -25.12 -9.45 11.10
CA ARG A 56 -25.26 -9.43 9.63
C ARG A 56 -24.11 -10.16 8.92
N ARG A 57 -22.87 -9.98 9.40
CA ARG A 57 -21.71 -10.70 8.89
C ARG A 57 -21.85 -12.22 9.06
N SER A 58 -22.21 -12.69 10.26
CA SER A 58 -22.36 -14.13 10.53
C SER A 58 -23.36 -14.79 9.57
N ARG A 59 -24.49 -14.12 9.30
CA ARG A 59 -25.49 -14.60 8.33
C ARG A 59 -25.00 -14.56 6.88
N LEU A 60 -24.20 -13.56 6.51
CA LEU A 60 -23.60 -13.46 5.18
C LEU A 60 -22.54 -14.56 4.96
N ASP A 61 -21.67 -14.79 5.95
CA ASP A 61 -20.63 -15.82 5.90
C ASP A 61 -21.25 -17.24 5.87
N GLU A 62 -22.34 -17.48 6.63
CA GLU A 62 -23.16 -18.70 6.57
C GLU A 62 -23.82 -18.90 5.19
N ALA A 63 -24.54 -17.89 4.69
CA ALA A 63 -25.20 -17.93 3.38
C ALA A 63 -24.19 -18.16 2.23
N ARG A 64 -23.02 -17.53 2.32
CA ARG A 64 -21.92 -17.68 1.35
C ARG A 64 -21.29 -19.08 1.41
N SER A 65 -21.09 -19.64 2.59
CA SER A 65 -20.64 -21.03 2.77
C SER A 65 -21.59 -21.99 2.06
N ASN A 66 -22.88 -21.92 2.39
CA ASN A 66 -23.91 -22.80 1.83
C ASN A 66 -24.00 -22.66 0.30
N GLN A 67 -23.97 -21.43 -0.23
CA GLN A 67 -23.98 -21.21 -1.69
C GLN A 67 -22.71 -21.74 -2.38
N SER A 68 -21.53 -21.62 -1.75
CA SER A 68 -20.27 -22.10 -2.33
C SER A 68 -20.21 -23.63 -2.44
N GLN A 69 -20.67 -24.34 -1.41
CA GLN A 69 -20.78 -25.81 -1.40
C GLN A 69 -21.77 -26.27 -2.50
N GLY A 70 -23.00 -25.74 -2.47
CA GLY A 70 -24.04 -26.09 -3.45
C GLY A 70 -23.67 -25.76 -4.90
N ARG A 71 -22.82 -24.75 -5.14
CA ARG A 71 -22.31 -24.43 -6.49
C ARG A 71 -21.22 -25.40 -6.95
N GLY A 72 -20.26 -25.74 -6.10
CA GLY A 72 -19.18 -26.67 -6.43
C GLY A 72 -19.70 -28.07 -6.79
N ASP A 73 -20.56 -28.62 -5.94
CA ASP A 73 -21.12 -29.96 -6.08
C ASP A 73 -21.93 -30.12 -7.39
N ASN A 74 -22.79 -29.15 -7.70
CA ASN A 74 -23.53 -29.13 -8.98
C ASN A 74 -22.62 -28.94 -10.20
N GLN A 75 -21.57 -28.11 -10.11
CA GLN A 75 -20.63 -27.88 -11.21
C GLN A 75 -19.86 -29.17 -11.53
N VAL A 76 -19.39 -29.90 -10.51
CA VAL A 76 -18.71 -31.19 -10.68
C VAL A 76 -19.63 -32.24 -11.30
N LEU A 77 -20.86 -32.39 -10.79
CA LEU A 77 -21.83 -33.35 -11.33
C LEU A 77 -22.13 -33.09 -12.82
N ASN A 78 -22.48 -31.86 -13.18
CA ASN A 78 -22.78 -31.48 -14.56
C ASN A 78 -21.61 -31.78 -15.51
N SER A 79 -20.37 -31.51 -15.08
CA SER A 79 -19.18 -31.74 -15.89
C SER A 79 -18.85 -33.24 -16.06
N LEU A 80 -19.04 -34.07 -15.04
CA LEU A 80 -18.89 -35.53 -15.19
C LEU A 80 -20.01 -36.16 -16.02
N THR A 81 -21.26 -35.70 -15.87
CA THR A 81 -22.37 -36.11 -16.74
C THR A 81 -22.13 -35.71 -18.20
N THR A 82 -21.52 -34.54 -18.45
CA THR A 82 -21.10 -34.13 -19.81
C THR A 82 -19.96 -35.01 -20.34
N LEU A 83 -18.99 -35.36 -19.50
CA LEU A 83 -17.90 -36.27 -19.88
C LEU A 83 -18.43 -37.66 -20.27
N ALA A 84 -19.32 -38.23 -19.47
CA ALA A 84 -19.97 -39.51 -19.76
C ALA A 84 -20.84 -39.43 -21.03
N GLY A 85 -21.66 -38.38 -21.17
CA GLY A 85 -22.47 -38.14 -22.37
C GLY A 85 -21.66 -37.92 -23.65
N SER A 86 -20.39 -37.52 -23.54
CA SER A 86 -19.45 -37.43 -24.67
C SER A 86 -18.83 -38.76 -25.10
N GLY A 87 -19.17 -39.88 -24.44
CA GLY A 87 -18.62 -41.21 -24.70
C GLY A 87 -17.17 -41.43 -24.27
N ARG A 88 -16.50 -40.40 -23.72
CA ARG A 88 -15.09 -40.45 -23.31
C ARG A 88 -14.82 -41.30 -22.06
N VAL A 89 -15.84 -41.51 -21.23
CA VAL A 89 -15.78 -42.39 -20.05
C VAL A 89 -17.08 -43.18 -19.97
N GLY A 90 -16.99 -44.51 -20.11
CA GLY A 90 -18.09 -45.43 -19.82
C GLY A 90 -18.17 -45.75 -18.32
N GLY A 91 -19.30 -46.33 -17.87
CA GLY A 91 -19.45 -46.83 -16.50
C GLY A 91 -19.59 -45.78 -15.39
N PHE A 92 -19.80 -44.50 -15.73
CA PHE A 92 -20.17 -43.46 -14.79
C PHE A 92 -21.69 -43.45 -14.57
N HIS A 93 -22.15 -43.71 -13.34
CA HIS A 93 -23.57 -43.80 -12.99
C HIS A 93 -24.14 -42.53 -12.35
N GLY A 94 -23.30 -41.54 -12.01
CA GLY A 94 -23.73 -40.28 -11.39
C GLY A 94 -23.70 -40.27 -9.86
N ARG A 95 -24.46 -39.35 -9.25
CA ARG A 95 -24.57 -39.15 -7.79
C ARG A 95 -25.30 -40.34 -7.14
N LEU A 96 -24.75 -40.88 -6.04
CA LEU A 96 -25.36 -42.00 -5.30
C LEU A 96 -26.82 -41.74 -4.90
N GLY A 97 -27.14 -40.52 -4.44
CA GLY A 97 -28.51 -40.10 -4.15
C GLY A 97 -29.51 -40.18 -5.31
N GLY A 98 -29.06 -40.27 -6.56
CA GLY A 98 -29.92 -40.47 -7.74
C GLY A 98 -30.17 -41.94 -8.10
N LEU A 99 -29.48 -42.89 -7.47
CA LEU A 99 -29.51 -44.32 -7.85
C LEU A 99 -30.53 -45.16 -7.05
N SER A 100 -31.40 -44.51 -6.27
CA SER A 100 -32.44 -45.15 -5.47
C SER A 100 -33.57 -44.20 -5.11
N ALA A 101 -34.67 -44.75 -4.60
CA ALA A 101 -35.77 -44.00 -4.00
C ALA A 101 -36.04 -44.46 -2.56
N ILE A 102 -36.58 -43.55 -1.74
CA ILE A 102 -37.09 -43.81 -0.38
C ILE A 102 -38.38 -43.00 -0.18
N ASP A 103 -39.19 -43.38 0.81
CA ASP A 103 -40.37 -42.60 1.22
C ASP A 103 -39.95 -41.22 1.77
N SER A 104 -40.67 -40.16 1.35
CA SER A 104 -40.40 -38.78 1.74
C SER A 104 -40.45 -38.52 3.26
N LYS A 105 -41.11 -39.38 4.05
CA LYS A 105 -41.07 -39.33 5.52
C LYS A 105 -39.64 -39.41 6.06
N TYR A 106 -38.74 -40.10 5.35
CA TYR A 106 -37.38 -40.40 5.82
C TYR A 106 -36.29 -39.54 5.15
N ASP A 107 -36.63 -38.59 4.27
CA ASP A 107 -35.64 -37.75 3.55
C ASP A 107 -34.70 -36.97 4.48
N VAL A 108 -35.24 -36.39 5.56
CA VAL A 108 -34.43 -35.70 6.58
C VAL A 108 -33.47 -36.67 7.28
N ALA A 109 -33.99 -37.81 7.74
CA ALA A 109 -33.23 -38.84 8.44
C ALA A 109 -32.08 -39.38 7.59
N ILE A 110 -32.34 -39.75 6.33
CA ILE A 110 -31.34 -40.32 5.43
C ILE A 110 -30.33 -39.29 4.91
N THR A 111 -30.76 -38.04 4.69
CA THR A 111 -29.85 -36.95 4.29
C THR A 111 -28.85 -36.65 5.40
N THR A 112 -29.32 -36.45 6.65
CA THR A 112 -28.42 -36.18 7.78
C THR A 112 -27.55 -37.38 8.16
N ALA A 113 -28.07 -38.61 8.09
CA ALA A 113 -27.29 -39.81 8.43
C ALA A 113 -26.23 -40.18 7.38
N CYS A 114 -26.33 -39.68 6.15
CA CYS A 114 -25.54 -40.16 5.03
C CYS A 114 -25.07 -39.05 4.07
N GLY A 115 -24.14 -38.20 4.51
CA GLY A 115 -23.44 -37.25 3.62
C GLY A 115 -22.72 -37.90 2.42
N ALA A 116 -22.49 -39.23 2.47
CA ALA A 116 -21.94 -40.01 1.37
C ALA A 116 -22.89 -40.15 0.15
N LEU A 117 -24.17 -39.76 0.26
CA LEU A 117 -25.11 -39.66 -0.87
C LEU A 117 -24.67 -38.65 -1.95
N ASN A 118 -23.78 -37.72 -1.59
CA ASN A 118 -23.18 -36.75 -2.51
C ASN A 118 -22.01 -37.33 -3.34
N ASN A 119 -21.54 -38.54 -3.01
CA ASN A 119 -20.46 -39.18 -3.75
C ASN A 119 -20.95 -39.66 -5.13
N MET A 120 -20.03 -39.69 -6.10
CA MET A 120 -20.27 -40.20 -7.44
C MET A 120 -20.03 -41.72 -7.48
N VAL A 121 -20.62 -42.44 -8.44
CA VAL A 121 -20.46 -43.90 -8.59
C VAL A 121 -19.92 -44.26 -9.98
N CYS A 122 -18.86 -45.08 -10.01
CA CYS A 122 -18.29 -45.68 -11.22
C CYS A 122 -18.19 -47.20 -11.10
N ASP A 123 -18.09 -47.92 -12.22
CA ASP A 123 -17.85 -49.37 -12.21
C ASP A 123 -16.41 -49.71 -11.77
N THR A 124 -15.39 -49.17 -12.46
CA THR A 124 -13.97 -49.55 -12.28
C THR A 124 -13.08 -48.43 -11.74
N VAL A 125 -11.89 -48.80 -11.23
CA VAL A 125 -10.89 -47.84 -10.71
C VAL A 125 -10.36 -46.91 -11.82
N GLU A 126 -10.20 -47.42 -13.04
CA GLU A 126 -9.71 -46.64 -14.19
C GLU A 126 -10.68 -45.50 -14.55
N GLN A 127 -11.98 -45.79 -14.63
CA GLN A 127 -13.03 -44.81 -14.91
C GLN A 127 -13.08 -43.72 -13.83
N ALA A 128 -12.96 -44.10 -12.56
CA ALA A 128 -12.89 -43.16 -11.44
C ALA A 128 -11.63 -42.28 -11.53
N THR A 129 -10.49 -42.84 -11.93
CA THR A 129 -9.23 -42.10 -12.12
C THR A 129 -9.35 -41.09 -13.27
N GLN A 130 -9.91 -41.50 -14.42
CA GLN A 130 -10.20 -40.62 -15.57
C GLN A 130 -11.15 -39.47 -15.18
N CYS A 131 -12.19 -39.74 -14.39
CA CYS A 131 -13.08 -38.70 -13.86
C CYS A 131 -12.34 -37.70 -12.97
N MET A 132 -11.49 -38.19 -12.04
CA MET A 132 -10.71 -37.33 -11.14
C MET A 132 -9.66 -36.50 -11.88
N ASP A 133 -9.01 -37.07 -12.89
CA ASP A 133 -8.05 -36.33 -13.73
C ASP A 133 -8.70 -35.29 -14.64
N TYR A 134 -9.91 -35.57 -15.13
CA TYR A 134 -10.71 -34.57 -15.84
C TYR A 134 -11.09 -33.39 -14.93
N LEU A 135 -11.51 -33.64 -13.68
CA LEU A 135 -11.79 -32.58 -12.70
C LEU A 135 -10.53 -31.80 -12.30
N ARG A 136 -9.39 -32.50 -12.14
CA ARG A 136 -8.08 -31.91 -11.82
C ARG A 136 -7.58 -30.99 -12.93
N THR A 137 -7.63 -31.45 -14.17
CA THR A 137 -7.18 -30.71 -15.36
C THR A 137 -8.02 -29.46 -15.59
N ASN A 138 -9.35 -29.59 -15.51
CA ASN A 138 -10.28 -28.47 -15.75
C ASN A 138 -10.56 -27.60 -14.50
N LYS A 139 -9.94 -27.95 -13.34
CA LYS A 139 -10.10 -27.25 -12.04
C LYS A 139 -11.56 -27.11 -11.58
N THR A 140 -12.40 -28.07 -11.96
CA THR A 140 -13.87 -28.00 -11.85
C THR A 140 -14.38 -28.09 -10.41
N GLY A 141 -13.63 -28.74 -9.52
CA GLY A 141 -13.96 -28.93 -8.11
C GLY A 141 -13.29 -30.16 -7.51
N ARG A 142 -13.81 -30.66 -6.39
CA ARG A 142 -13.44 -31.94 -5.78
C ARG A 142 -14.70 -32.80 -5.63
N ALA A 143 -14.58 -34.10 -5.82
CA ALA A 143 -15.62 -35.07 -5.48
C ALA A 143 -15.00 -36.35 -4.93
N ASN A 144 -15.82 -37.12 -4.22
CA ASN A 144 -15.51 -38.49 -3.83
C ASN A 144 -16.15 -39.43 -4.85
N VAL A 145 -15.40 -40.43 -5.31
CA VAL A 145 -15.92 -41.47 -6.24
C VAL A 145 -15.93 -42.82 -5.53
N MET A 146 -17.07 -43.50 -5.58
CA MET A 146 -17.26 -44.87 -5.13
C MET A 146 -17.12 -45.82 -6.32
N VAL A 147 -16.24 -46.82 -6.20
CA VAL A 147 -15.94 -47.78 -7.27
C VAL A 147 -16.58 -49.13 -6.94
N LEU A 148 -17.56 -49.55 -7.74
CA LEU A 148 -18.32 -50.79 -7.53
C LEU A 148 -17.41 -52.02 -7.43
N GLU A 149 -16.40 -52.11 -8.30
CA GLU A 149 -15.39 -53.19 -8.34
C GLU A 149 -14.66 -53.42 -6.99
N LYS A 150 -14.51 -52.38 -6.17
CA LYS A 150 -13.75 -52.43 -4.90
C LYS A 150 -14.63 -52.40 -3.65
N ILE A 151 -15.96 -52.35 -3.78
CA ILE A 151 -16.88 -52.28 -2.63
C ILE A 151 -17.23 -53.70 -2.15
N ASN A 152 -16.41 -54.18 -1.21
CA ASN A 152 -16.66 -55.41 -0.47
C ASN A 152 -17.58 -55.16 0.74
N GLY A 153 -18.66 -55.93 0.81
CA GLY A 153 -19.64 -55.92 1.88
C GLY A 153 -20.97 -56.53 1.43
N GLN A 154 -21.57 -57.37 2.27
CA GLN A 154 -22.94 -57.86 2.13
C GLN A 154 -23.80 -57.33 3.29
N PRO A 155 -25.12 -57.16 3.11
CA PRO A 155 -26.05 -56.84 4.20
C PRO A 155 -25.95 -57.83 5.37
N SER A 156 -26.25 -57.35 6.58
CA SER A 156 -26.34 -58.20 7.77
C SER A 156 -27.78 -58.67 7.98
N ASP A 157 -28.01 -59.97 7.89
CA ASP A 157 -29.31 -60.59 8.17
C ASP A 157 -29.65 -60.62 9.69
N GLU A 158 -28.81 -60.03 10.54
CA GLU A 158 -29.12 -59.81 11.96
C GLU A 158 -30.42 -59.00 12.13
N ALA A 159 -31.29 -59.45 13.03
CA ALA A 159 -32.53 -58.75 13.36
C ALA A 159 -32.24 -57.52 14.26
N THR A 160 -32.63 -56.33 13.80
CA THR A 160 -32.40 -55.06 14.50
C THR A 160 -33.62 -54.63 15.34
N PRO A 161 -33.42 -53.91 16.47
CA PRO A 161 -34.51 -53.49 17.37
C PRO A 161 -35.36 -52.33 16.81
N LEU A 162 -34.90 -51.70 15.73
CA LEU A 162 -35.58 -50.65 14.96
C LEU A 162 -35.38 -50.93 13.47
N THR A 163 -36.20 -50.31 12.62
CA THR A 163 -36.06 -50.40 11.16
C THR A 163 -34.76 -49.75 10.69
N ARG A 164 -34.00 -50.44 9.82
CA ARG A 164 -32.82 -49.85 9.17
C ARG A 164 -33.22 -48.91 8.04
N LEU A 165 -32.45 -47.83 7.85
CA LEU A 165 -32.57 -46.99 6.65
C LEU A 165 -32.27 -47.79 5.37
N PHE A 166 -31.34 -48.74 5.42
CA PHE A 166 -31.00 -49.58 4.27
C PHE A 166 -32.22 -50.36 3.74
N ASP A 167 -32.99 -50.97 4.65
CA ASP A 167 -34.17 -51.79 4.33
C ASP A 167 -35.33 -50.96 3.73
N LEU A 168 -35.28 -49.63 3.89
CA LEU A 168 -36.24 -48.66 3.32
C LEU A 168 -35.82 -48.10 1.95
N VAL A 169 -34.55 -48.25 1.56
CA VAL A 169 -34.01 -47.76 0.28
C VAL A 169 -34.29 -48.76 -0.83
N LYS A 170 -34.92 -48.30 -1.92
CA LYS A 170 -35.20 -49.08 -3.13
C LYS A 170 -34.20 -48.68 -4.23
N PRO A 171 -33.10 -49.42 -4.43
CA PRO A 171 -32.11 -49.11 -5.47
C PRO A 171 -32.68 -49.38 -6.87
N ARG A 172 -32.31 -48.54 -7.84
CA ARG A 172 -32.75 -48.63 -9.24
C ARG A 172 -32.23 -49.88 -9.95
N GLU A 173 -31.08 -50.39 -9.53
CA GLU A 173 -30.52 -51.67 -9.95
C GLU A 173 -29.91 -52.41 -8.74
N PRO A 174 -29.96 -53.75 -8.68
CA PRO A 174 -29.44 -54.52 -7.55
C PRO A 174 -27.92 -54.36 -7.35
N LYS A 175 -27.16 -54.02 -8.41
CA LYS A 175 -25.71 -53.78 -8.32
C LYS A 175 -25.36 -52.64 -7.34
N PHE A 176 -26.22 -51.63 -7.22
CA PHE A 176 -26.00 -50.48 -6.34
C PHE A 176 -26.28 -50.78 -4.86
N ALA A 177 -26.95 -51.88 -4.52
CA ALA A 177 -27.27 -52.23 -3.13
C ALA A 177 -26.01 -52.35 -2.25
N LYS A 178 -24.90 -52.85 -2.80
CA LYS A 178 -23.59 -52.89 -2.10
C LYS A 178 -23.07 -51.49 -1.72
N VAL A 179 -23.33 -50.50 -2.57
CA VAL A 179 -22.91 -49.10 -2.37
C VAL A 179 -23.74 -48.44 -1.28
N PHE A 180 -25.07 -48.63 -1.31
CA PHE A 180 -25.95 -48.18 -0.23
C PHE A 180 -25.64 -48.87 1.10
N TRP A 181 -25.33 -50.17 1.10
CA TRP A 181 -24.86 -50.86 2.30
C TRP A 181 -23.54 -50.28 2.84
N LYS A 182 -22.58 -49.96 1.96
CA LYS A 182 -21.31 -49.32 2.35
C LYS A 182 -21.49 -47.91 2.92
N ALA A 183 -22.54 -47.19 2.52
CA ALA A 183 -22.83 -45.83 2.95
C ALA A 183 -23.75 -45.75 4.20
N LEU A 184 -24.70 -46.68 4.33
CA LEU A 184 -25.70 -46.74 5.39
C LEU A 184 -25.38 -47.78 6.47
N GLY A 185 -25.07 -49.02 6.10
CA GLY A 185 -24.86 -50.13 7.05
C GLY A 185 -26.03 -50.31 8.03
N ASP A 186 -25.72 -50.72 9.26
CA ASP A 186 -26.65 -50.79 10.40
C ASP A 186 -27.04 -49.39 10.94
N THR A 187 -27.58 -48.52 10.09
CA THR A 187 -28.20 -47.26 10.51
C THR A 187 -29.69 -47.47 10.77
N LEU A 188 -30.10 -47.22 12.01
CA LEU A 188 -31.48 -47.36 12.48
C LEU A 188 -32.22 -46.02 12.46
N VAL A 189 -33.54 -46.05 12.25
CA VAL A 189 -34.41 -44.88 12.42
C VAL A 189 -35.14 -44.98 13.76
N ALA A 190 -35.12 -43.89 14.52
CA ALA A 190 -35.98 -43.64 15.68
C ALA A 190 -36.96 -42.51 15.36
N ASP A 191 -38.08 -42.43 16.08
CA ASP A 191 -38.99 -41.29 16.00
C ASP A 191 -38.40 -40.12 16.82
N ASN A 192 -37.93 -40.38 18.05
CA ASN A 192 -37.46 -39.36 19.00
C ASN A 192 -36.01 -39.57 19.49
N ILE A 193 -35.37 -38.50 20.00
CA ILE A 193 -33.96 -38.52 20.45
C ILE A 193 -33.72 -39.43 21.67
N ASP A 194 -34.68 -39.54 22.59
CA ASP A 194 -34.56 -40.42 23.76
C ASP A 194 -34.54 -41.90 23.36
N GLN A 195 -35.35 -42.26 22.36
CA GLN A 195 -35.37 -43.58 21.74
C GLN A 195 -34.06 -43.85 20.98
N ALA A 196 -33.53 -42.85 20.26
CA ALA A 196 -32.24 -42.96 19.59
C ALA A 196 -31.09 -43.19 20.57
N ASN A 197 -31.01 -42.40 21.65
CA ASN A 197 -30.01 -42.56 22.71
C ASN A 197 -30.14 -43.92 23.42
N SER A 198 -31.36 -44.34 23.75
CA SER A 198 -31.62 -45.63 24.40
C SER A 198 -31.11 -46.80 23.55
N VAL A 199 -31.36 -46.81 22.25
CA VAL A 199 -30.92 -47.90 21.34
C VAL A 199 -29.44 -47.80 20.98
N ALA A 200 -28.90 -46.59 20.76
CA ALA A 200 -27.49 -46.39 20.41
C ALA A 200 -26.52 -46.73 21.55
N VAL A 201 -26.90 -46.42 22.80
CA VAL A 201 -26.03 -46.53 23.99
C VAL A 201 -26.38 -47.74 24.86
N GLY A 202 -27.67 -48.09 25.00
CA GLY A 202 -28.13 -49.21 25.82
C GLY A 202 -28.06 -50.59 25.17
N GLY A 203 -27.81 -50.65 23.86
CA GLY A 203 -27.67 -51.91 23.12
C GLY A 203 -26.34 -52.64 23.35
N ARG A 204 -26.34 -53.97 23.25
CA ARG A 204 -25.13 -54.82 23.35
C ARG A 204 -24.11 -54.58 22.22
N LYS A 205 -24.55 -53.95 21.12
CA LYS A 205 -23.77 -53.51 19.94
C LYS A 205 -24.14 -52.04 19.72
N ARG A 206 -23.16 -51.11 19.77
CA ARG A 206 -23.39 -49.69 19.46
C ARG A 206 -23.83 -49.56 18.00
N SER A 207 -25.00 -48.97 17.78
CA SER A 207 -25.60 -48.78 16.46
C SER A 207 -25.66 -47.30 16.12
N ARG A 208 -25.56 -46.95 14.82
CA ARG A 208 -25.81 -45.58 14.37
C ARG A 208 -27.32 -45.38 14.30
N VAL A 209 -27.86 -44.36 14.98
CA VAL A 209 -29.31 -44.12 15.04
C VAL A 209 -29.61 -42.67 14.69
N VAL A 210 -30.60 -42.44 13.84
CA VAL A 210 -31.04 -41.11 13.42
C VAL A 210 -32.52 -40.92 13.72
N THR A 211 -32.93 -39.73 14.16
CA THR A 211 -34.35 -39.38 14.34
C THR A 211 -34.98 -38.93 13.03
N LEU A 212 -36.32 -38.97 12.93
CA LEU A 212 -37.06 -38.37 11.81
C LEU A 212 -36.75 -36.87 11.63
N ASP A 213 -36.52 -36.15 12.72
CA ASP A 213 -36.12 -34.73 12.72
C ASP A 213 -34.65 -34.49 12.32
N GLY A 214 -33.87 -35.55 12.06
CA GLY A 214 -32.48 -35.44 11.63
C GLY A 214 -31.48 -35.15 12.75
N GLN A 215 -31.70 -35.70 13.95
CA GLN A 215 -30.69 -35.76 15.00
C GLN A 215 -29.99 -37.11 14.94
N LEU A 216 -28.65 -37.13 14.90
CA LEU A 216 -27.85 -38.33 14.64
C LEU A 216 -26.98 -38.69 15.86
N VAL A 217 -27.07 -39.93 16.30
CA VAL A 217 -26.17 -40.55 17.28
C VAL A 217 -25.35 -41.61 16.55
N ASP A 218 -24.05 -41.39 16.40
CA ASP A 218 -23.15 -42.28 15.68
C ASP A 218 -22.51 -43.35 16.58
N SER A 219 -22.16 -44.50 16.00
CA SER A 219 -21.56 -45.61 16.75
C SER A 219 -20.17 -45.27 17.32
N SER A 220 -19.48 -44.27 16.75
CA SER A 220 -18.27 -43.65 17.32
C SER A 220 -18.49 -43.00 18.69
N GLY A 221 -19.75 -42.66 19.05
CA GLY A 221 -20.10 -41.80 20.18
C GLY A 221 -20.25 -40.32 19.81
N THR A 222 -20.13 -39.96 18.52
CA THR A 222 -20.42 -38.61 18.04
C THR A 222 -21.93 -38.34 18.05
N MET A 223 -22.37 -37.23 18.64
CA MET A 223 -23.75 -36.76 18.57
C MET A 223 -23.83 -35.49 17.74
N SER A 224 -24.71 -35.48 16.74
CA SER A 224 -24.92 -34.37 15.81
C SER A 224 -26.39 -33.94 15.81
N GLY A 225 -26.67 -32.80 16.44
CA GLY A 225 -28.00 -32.20 16.49
C GLY A 225 -27.96 -30.79 17.08
N GLY A 226 -28.75 -29.87 16.50
CA GLY A 226 -28.83 -28.48 16.93
C GLY A 226 -28.68 -27.49 15.76
N GLY A 227 -29.56 -26.48 15.72
CA GLY A 227 -29.65 -25.50 14.63
C GLY A 227 -31.07 -25.43 14.04
N ASN A 228 -31.33 -24.42 13.21
CA ASN A 228 -32.61 -24.28 12.49
C ASN A 228 -32.70 -24.99 11.13
N PRO A 229 -31.63 -25.09 10.29
CA PRO A 229 -31.77 -25.72 8.98
C PRO A 229 -31.61 -27.24 9.06
N VAL A 230 -32.71 -27.98 8.84
CA VAL A 230 -32.66 -29.43 8.60
C VAL A 230 -32.18 -29.72 7.18
N GLN A 231 -31.29 -30.71 7.02
CA GLN A 231 -30.82 -31.16 5.70
C GLN A 231 -31.89 -32.01 5.01
N ARG A 232 -32.09 -31.80 3.70
CA ARG A 232 -33.11 -32.46 2.86
C ARG A 232 -32.63 -32.64 1.42
N GLY A 233 -33.22 -33.57 0.68
CA GLY A 233 -32.91 -33.81 -0.73
C GLY A 233 -31.57 -34.53 -0.97
N GLY A 234 -31.11 -35.33 -0.01
CA GLY A 234 -30.01 -36.26 -0.22
C GLY A 234 -30.31 -37.30 -1.32
N MET A 235 -31.58 -37.70 -1.43
CA MET A 235 -32.07 -38.77 -2.28
C MET A 235 -32.65 -38.26 -3.61
N SER A 236 -31.88 -37.44 -4.34
CA SER A 236 -32.29 -36.91 -5.64
C SER A 236 -31.13 -36.89 -6.65
N GLU A 237 -31.44 -37.06 -7.95
CA GLU A 237 -30.44 -37.10 -9.03
C GLU A 237 -29.62 -35.78 -9.14
N LYS A 238 -30.25 -34.65 -8.80
CA LYS A 238 -29.62 -33.32 -8.70
C LYS A 238 -29.47 -32.94 -7.24
N PHE A 239 -28.51 -32.08 -6.90
CA PHE A 239 -28.45 -31.52 -5.55
C PHE A 239 -29.66 -30.64 -5.26
N ALA A 240 -30.14 -30.64 -4.01
CA ALA A 240 -31.30 -29.87 -3.60
C ALA A 240 -31.13 -28.37 -3.89
N ALA A 241 -32.19 -27.72 -4.39
CA ALA A 241 -32.20 -26.28 -4.66
C ALA A 241 -32.33 -25.46 -3.36
N GLN A 242 -31.27 -25.45 -2.56
CA GLN A 242 -31.17 -24.73 -1.29
C GLN A 242 -29.94 -23.78 -1.29
N ALA A 243 -29.99 -22.58 -0.70
CA ALA A 243 -31.14 -21.89 -0.09
C ALA A 243 -31.08 -20.36 -0.25
N VAL A 244 -30.19 -19.81 -1.09
CA VAL A 244 -30.01 -18.35 -1.23
C VAL A 244 -29.81 -17.98 -2.70
N SER A 245 -30.74 -17.21 -3.26
CA SER A 245 -30.62 -16.69 -4.63
C SER A 245 -29.47 -15.67 -4.75
N PRO A 246 -28.91 -15.44 -5.96
CA PRO A 246 -27.94 -14.36 -6.18
C PRO A 246 -28.47 -12.97 -5.81
N ALA A 247 -29.79 -12.75 -5.91
CA ALA A 247 -30.44 -11.51 -5.51
C ALA A 247 -30.45 -11.33 -3.97
N GLU A 248 -30.74 -12.40 -3.21
CA GLU A 248 -30.71 -12.39 -1.75
C GLU A 248 -29.28 -12.28 -1.21
N MET A 249 -28.31 -12.96 -1.83
CA MET A 249 -26.88 -12.75 -1.50
C MET A 249 -26.49 -11.30 -1.69
N SER A 250 -26.77 -10.71 -2.86
CA SER A 250 -26.44 -9.30 -3.11
C SER A 250 -27.19 -8.33 -2.19
N LYS A 251 -28.37 -8.71 -1.68
CA LYS A 251 -29.08 -7.97 -0.63
C LYS A 251 -28.35 -8.07 0.71
N LEU A 252 -27.97 -9.27 1.16
CA LEU A 252 -27.22 -9.49 2.40
C LEU A 252 -25.85 -8.79 2.39
N GLU A 253 -25.16 -8.78 1.25
CA GLU A 253 -23.91 -8.04 1.05
C GLU A 253 -24.11 -6.53 1.21
N ARG A 254 -25.12 -5.95 0.55
CA ARG A 254 -25.48 -4.53 0.70
C ARG A 254 -25.91 -4.19 2.14
N ASP A 255 -26.72 -5.05 2.76
CA ASP A 255 -27.17 -4.89 4.14
C ASP A 255 -26.00 -4.93 5.13
N HIS A 256 -24.99 -5.78 4.90
CA HIS A 256 -23.76 -5.79 5.70
C HIS A 256 -22.91 -4.54 5.46
N GLN A 257 -22.65 -4.18 4.19
CA GLN A 257 -21.86 -3.01 3.80
C GLN A 257 -22.45 -1.70 4.36
N ALA A 258 -23.78 -1.52 4.32
CA ALA A 258 -24.46 -0.36 4.88
C ALA A 258 -24.22 -0.23 6.40
N THR A 259 -24.34 -1.32 7.16
CA THR A 259 -24.04 -1.29 8.61
C THR A 259 -22.55 -1.11 8.91
N ALA A 260 -21.66 -1.65 8.07
CA ALA A 260 -20.22 -1.45 8.22
C ALA A 260 -19.83 0.01 7.98
N ALA A 261 -20.44 0.69 7.00
CA ALA A 261 -20.25 2.12 6.77
C ALA A 261 -20.77 2.96 7.94
N GLN A 262 -21.99 2.69 8.44
CA GLN A 262 -22.55 3.35 9.63
C GLN A 262 -21.65 3.16 10.87
N LEU A 263 -21.08 1.96 11.06
CA LEU A 263 -20.16 1.68 12.15
C LEU A 263 -18.83 2.46 12.01
N GLN A 264 -18.27 2.58 10.80
CA GLN A 264 -17.09 3.41 10.56
C GLN A 264 -17.36 4.89 10.81
N GLU A 265 -18.53 5.39 10.42
CA GLU A 265 -18.95 6.77 10.66
C GLU A 265 -19.16 7.04 12.16
N ALA A 266 -19.81 6.13 12.90
CA ALA A 266 -19.94 6.24 14.35
C ALA A 266 -18.57 6.19 15.06
N GLN A 267 -17.63 5.36 14.57
CA GLN A 267 -16.26 5.31 15.09
C GLN A 267 -15.46 6.58 14.78
N SER A 268 -15.61 7.20 13.61
CA SER A 268 -14.93 8.46 13.29
C SER A 268 -15.50 9.62 14.12
N ARG A 269 -16.83 9.69 14.27
CA ARG A 269 -17.51 10.63 15.19
C ARG A 269 -17.03 10.47 16.65
N LEU A 270 -16.86 9.23 17.11
CA LEU A 270 -16.30 8.94 18.44
C LEU A 270 -14.85 9.44 18.59
N ARG A 271 -13.95 9.08 17.68
CA ARG A 271 -12.53 9.51 17.72
C ARG A 271 -12.39 11.04 17.71
N ALA A 272 -13.21 11.73 16.90
CA ALA A 272 -13.23 13.19 16.85
C ALA A 272 -13.69 13.82 18.18
N ALA A 273 -14.72 13.25 18.81
CA ALA A 273 -15.17 13.69 20.14
C ALA A 273 -14.10 13.47 21.22
N GLU A 274 -13.39 12.34 21.18
CA GLU A 274 -12.30 12.02 22.12
C GLU A 274 -11.12 12.97 21.98
N ALA A 275 -10.65 13.21 20.75
CA ALA A 275 -9.60 14.19 20.48
C ALA A 275 -9.98 15.59 20.97
N ARG A 276 -11.24 16.02 20.79
CA ARG A 276 -11.72 17.33 21.30
C ARG A 276 -11.80 17.39 22.83
N VAL A 277 -12.20 16.30 23.50
CA VAL A 277 -12.24 16.25 24.99
C VAL A 277 -10.85 16.38 25.60
N GLU A 278 -9.83 15.76 24.99
CA GLU A 278 -8.45 15.83 25.48
C GLU A 278 -7.77 17.17 25.11
N ALA A 279 -8.03 17.72 23.92
CA ALA A 279 -7.63 19.10 23.59
C ALA A 279 -8.19 20.11 24.61
N LEU A 280 -9.47 20.01 24.95
CA LEU A 280 -10.12 20.82 25.98
C LEU A 280 -9.55 20.59 27.39
N ARG A 281 -9.01 19.40 27.68
CA ARG A 281 -8.30 19.11 28.94
C ARG A 281 -6.98 19.88 28.99
N HIS A 282 -6.21 19.88 27.91
CA HIS A 282 -4.99 20.66 27.81
C HIS A 282 -5.27 22.18 27.85
N GLU A 283 -6.27 22.70 27.12
CA GLU A 283 -6.71 24.10 27.22
C GLU A 283 -7.07 24.48 28.67
N GLY A 284 -7.87 23.65 29.37
CA GLY A 284 -8.29 23.88 30.75
C GLY A 284 -7.16 23.87 31.78
N LEU A 285 -6.12 23.05 31.56
CA LEU A 285 -4.91 23.02 32.39
C LEU A 285 -4.02 24.25 32.15
N GLN A 286 -3.85 24.68 30.90
CA GLN A 286 -3.10 25.89 30.55
C GLN A 286 -3.75 27.14 31.13
N LEU A 287 -5.07 27.32 30.94
CA LEU A 287 -5.85 28.40 31.56
C LEU A 287 -5.80 28.35 33.09
N GLY A 288 -5.73 27.15 33.67
CA GLY A 288 -5.53 26.95 35.10
C GLY A 288 -4.21 27.52 35.60
N ARG A 289 -3.09 27.20 34.92
CA ARG A 289 -1.75 27.71 35.25
C ARG A 289 -1.65 29.23 35.06
N GLN A 290 -2.19 29.76 33.96
CA GLN A 290 -2.20 31.19 33.67
C GLN A 290 -2.95 32.00 34.75
N LEU A 291 -4.12 31.52 35.17
CA LEU A 291 -4.86 32.15 36.28
C LEU A 291 -4.08 32.14 37.58
N GLN A 292 -3.46 31.01 37.94
CA GLN A 292 -2.67 30.91 39.17
C GLN A 292 -1.46 31.87 39.17
N MET A 293 -0.81 32.07 38.03
CA MET A 293 0.27 33.05 37.90
C MET A 293 -0.25 34.48 38.06
N LEU A 294 -1.30 34.89 37.32
CA LEU A 294 -1.88 36.23 37.46
C LEU A 294 -2.39 36.52 38.88
N GLU A 295 -2.96 35.53 39.58
CA GLU A 295 -3.45 35.70 40.96
C GLU A 295 -2.32 35.84 41.99
N VAL A 296 -1.10 35.39 41.67
CA VAL A 296 0.12 35.68 42.44
C VAL A 296 0.66 37.06 42.06
N ASP A 297 0.80 37.36 40.76
CA ASP A 297 1.33 38.65 40.28
C ASP A 297 0.49 39.84 40.76
N ILE A 298 -0.85 39.73 40.76
CA ILE A 298 -1.77 40.75 41.26
C ILE A 298 -1.66 40.93 42.77
N ARG A 299 -1.42 39.85 43.53
CA ARG A 299 -1.20 39.92 44.98
C ARG A 299 0.11 40.63 45.29
N ASP A 300 1.17 40.25 44.60
CA ASP A 300 2.50 40.83 44.75
C ASP A 300 2.56 42.30 44.33
N THR A 301 1.90 42.67 43.23
CA THR A 301 1.82 44.07 42.79
C THR A 301 0.95 44.91 43.73
N ASN A 302 -0.18 44.41 44.23
CA ASN A 302 -0.97 45.11 45.25
C ASN A 302 -0.16 45.36 46.54
N ASN A 303 0.57 44.35 47.03
CA ASN A 303 1.47 44.51 48.19
C ASN A 303 2.52 45.62 47.94
N ARG A 304 3.20 45.59 46.77
CA ARG A 304 4.18 46.60 46.36
C ARG A 304 3.56 48.00 46.24
N LEU A 305 2.31 48.11 45.78
CA LEU A 305 1.59 49.36 45.63
C LEU A 305 1.20 49.95 46.99
N GLU A 306 0.74 49.13 47.93
CA GLU A 306 0.50 49.54 49.32
C GLU A 306 1.79 50.03 50.00
N ASP A 307 2.91 49.34 49.77
CA ASP A 307 4.23 49.73 50.27
C ASP A 307 4.77 51.01 49.62
N ALA A 308 4.51 51.21 48.33
CA ALA A 308 4.83 52.46 47.63
C ALA A 308 4.03 53.63 48.24
N ARG A 309 2.71 53.48 48.47
CA ARG A 309 1.89 54.48 49.17
C ARG A 309 2.44 54.80 50.56
N LYS A 310 2.82 53.77 51.35
CA LYS A 310 3.47 53.93 52.67
C LYS A 310 4.82 54.65 52.59
N ARG A 311 5.61 54.45 51.53
CA ARG A 311 6.89 55.17 51.31
C ARG A 311 6.68 56.61 50.88
N VAL A 312 5.76 56.88 49.95
CA VAL A 312 5.42 58.24 49.50
C VAL A 312 4.96 59.10 50.67
N SER A 313 4.10 58.57 51.55
CA SER A 313 3.68 59.24 52.80
C SER A 313 4.88 59.58 53.70
N LYS A 314 5.79 58.63 53.94
CA LYS A 314 6.99 58.83 54.78
C LYS A 314 8.03 59.77 54.16
N LEU A 315 8.16 59.80 52.84
CA LEU A 315 9.05 60.71 52.12
C LEU A 315 8.47 62.13 52.05
N GLY A 316 7.16 62.29 51.82
CA GLY A 316 6.49 63.58 51.91
C GLY A 316 6.60 64.24 53.29
N ALA A 317 6.63 63.43 54.36
CA ALA A 317 6.90 63.91 55.71
C ALA A 317 8.38 64.33 55.94
N ARG A 318 9.34 63.73 55.22
CA ARG A 318 10.78 64.04 55.30
C ARG A 318 11.25 65.12 54.32
N SER A 319 10.46 65.46 53.30
CA SER A 319 10.86 66.38 52.23
C SER A 319 10.67 67.87 52.55
N LYS A 320 10.41 68.22 53.82
CA LYS A 320 10.45 69.60 54.31
C LYS A 320 11.83 69.86 54.91
N PRO A 321 12.56 70.92 54.49
CA PRO A 321 13.84 71.27 55.10
C PRO A 321 13.71 71.48 56.61
N ASP A 322 14.64 70.94 57.39
CA ASP A 322 14.65 71.17 58.84
C ASP A 322 15.38 72.49 59.15
N ALA A 323 15.10 73.07 60.32
CA ALA A 323 15.63 74.37 60.74
C ALA A 323 17.15 74.38 61.00
N GLY A 324 17.81 73.23 60.88
CA GLY A 324 19.28 73.08 60.88
C GLY A 324 19.89 73.32 59.50
N ASP A 325 19.36 72.68 58.44
CA ASP A 325 19.90 72.75 57.07
C ASP A 325 19.92 74.19 56.56
N GLN A 326 18.83 74.93 56.82
CA GLN A 326 18.69 76.34 56.44
C GLN A 326 19.74 77.25 57.10
N LYS A 327 20.30 76.86 58.27
CA LYS A 327 21.37 77.60 58.95
C LYS A 327 22.75 77.20 58.44
N TRP A 328 22.95 75.92 58.14
CA TRP A 328 24.23 75.42 57.59
C TRP A 328 24.53 76.10 56.25
N ILE A 329 23.52 76.23 55.37
CA ILE A 329 23.66 76.91 54.08
C ILE A 329 24.17 78.35 54.25
N ILE A 330 23.59 79.12 55.19
CA ILE A 330 23.96 80.52 55.45
C ILE A 330 25.40 80.64 55.97
N GLU A 331 25.86 79.71 56.81
CA GLU A 331 27.24 79.72 57.32
C GLU A 331 28.24 79.32 56.22
N LEU A 332 27.91 78.37 55.34
CA LEU A 332 28.72 78.01 54.17
C LEU A 332 28.87 79.16 53.16
N GLU A 333 27.79 79.90 52.87
CA GLU A 333 27.85 81.07 51.98
C GLU A 333 28.80 82.16 52.53
N LYS A 334 28.81 82.30 53.86
CA LYS A 334 29.66 83.24 54.60
C LYS A 334 31.13 82.79 54.65
N GLU A 335 31.42 81.50 54.85
CA GLU A 335 32.79 80.96 54.70
C GLU A 335 33.31 81.13 53.25
N HIS A 336 32.48 80.83 52.25
CA HIS A 336 32.83 80.96 50.84
C HIS A 336 33.21 82.42 50.49
N ALA A 337 32.48 83.42 51.00
CA ALA A 337 32.83 84.82 50.83
C ALA A 337 34.18 85.20 51.49
N GLN A 338 34.50 84.65 52.67
CA GLN A 338 35.79 84.89 53.34
C GLN A 338 36.95 84.26 52.56
N LEU A 339 36.76 83.04 52.04
CA LEU A 339 37.75 82.33 51.21
C LEU A 339 38.05 83.10 49.91
N LEU A 340 37.04 83.62 49.22
CA LEU A 340 37.23 84.47 48.03
C LEU A 340 38.09 85.71 48.34
N SER A 341 37.80 86.42 49.43
CA SER A 341 38.60 87.59 49.84
C SER A 341 40.06 87.27 50.21
N SER A 342 40.33 86.00 50.56
CA SER A 342 41.66 85.49 50.89
C SER A 342 42.41 85.05 49.63
N LEU A 343 41.68 84.50 48.65
CA LEU A 343 42.19 84.09 47.35
C LEU A 343 42.69 85.29 46.53
N ASP A 344 41.99 86.43 46.55
CA ASP A 344 42.47 87.64 45.85
C ASP A 344 43.71 88.27 46.53
N LYS A 345 43.82 88.19 47.86
CA LYS A 345 45.04 88.57 48.62
C LYS A 345 46.22 87.63 48.36
N LEU A 346 45.96 86.40 47.91
CA LEU A 346 46.99 85.46 47.46
C LEU A 346 47.40 85.74 46.01
N ARG A 347 46.44 86.02 45.11
CA ARG A 347 46.72 86.43 43.72
C ARG A 347 47.63 87.65 43.62
N SER A 348 47.39 88.69 44.42
CA SER A 348 48.24 89.89 44.42
C SER A 348 49.68 89.62 44.89
N LYS A 349 49.91 88.55 45.66
CA LYS A 349 51.26 88.08 46.04
C LYS A 349 51.86 87.16 44.98
N SER A 350 51.04 86.31 44.37
CA SER A 350 51.45 85.40 43.29
C SER A 350 52.06 86.16 42.11
N GLY A 351 51.43 87.24 41.65
CA GLY A 351 51.94 88.05 40.54
C GLY A 351 53.31 88.70 40.78
N ALA A 352 53.70 88.95 42.04
CA ALA A 352 55.05 89.42 42.37
C ALA A 352 56.10 88.29 42.28
N ILE A 353 55.73 87.09 42.75
CA ILE A 353 56.57 85.90 42.70
C ILE A 353 56.72 85.39 41.26
N GLU A 354 55.64 85.44 40.46
CA GLU A 354 55.65 85.09 39.04
C GLU A 354 56.60 86.00 38.23
N ALA A 355 56.70 87.29 38.58
CA ALA A 355 57.66 88.20 37.96
C ALA A 355 59.13 87.85 38.30
N GLU A 356 59.42 87.44 39.55
CA GLU A 356 60.74 86.92 39.92
C GLU A 356 61.05 85.58 39.25
N ILE A 357 60.06 84.70 39.13
CA ILE A 357 60.19 83.40 38.44
C ILE A 357 60.50 83.61 36.96
N GLU A 358 59.81 84.50 36.24
CA GLU A 358 60.10 84.69 34.81
C GLU A 358 61.47 85.34 34.58
N ALA A 359 61.91 86.24 35.47
CA ALA A 359 63.28 86.79 35.47
C ALA A 359 64.36 85.75 35.84
N LEU A 360 64.01 84.67 36.55
CA LEU A 360 64.85 83.48 36.74
C LEU A 360 64.81 82.56 35.51
N ASN A 361 63.65 82.42 34.88
CA ASN A 361 63.42 81.61 33.68
C ASN A 361 64.23 82.15 32.48
N GLU A 362 64.33 83.46 32.30
CA GLU A 362 65.23 84.06 31.30
C GLU A 362 66.71 83.76 31.58
N LYS A 363 67.15 83.81 32.84
CA LYS A 363 68.52 83.46 33.24
C LYS A 363 68.82 81.96 33.01
N VAL A 364 67.82 81.09 33.18
CA VAL A 364 67.92 79.66 32.86
C VAL A 364 67.95 79.42 31.34
N LYS A 365 67.08 80.09 30.56
CA LYS A 365 67.11 80.05 29.08
C LYS A 365 68.47 80.52 28.52
N ALA A 366 69.08 81.54 29.13
CA ALA A 366 70.43 82.00 28.79
C ALA A 366 71.55 80.99 29.17
N ALA A 367 71.28 80.03 30.06
CA ALA A 367 72.21 78.99 30.50
C ALA A 367 71.99 77.62 29.83
N GLU A 368 70.89 77.41 29.09
CA GLU A 368 70.63 76.18 28.32
C GLU A 368 71.55 76.06 27.09
N GLY A 369 72.82 75.72 27.34
CA GLY A 369 73.82 75.54 26.30
C GLY A 369 73.47 74.45 25.28
N SER A 370 73.82 74.69 24.02
CA SER A 370 73.52 73.86 22.84
C SER A 370 73.80 72.35 22.98
N LYS A 371 74.75 71.96 23.85
CA LYS A 371 75.05 70.55 24.17
C LYS A 371 73.84 69.77 24.69
N LEU A 372 72.96 70.39 25.49
CA LEU A 372 71.81 69.69 26.09
C LEU A 372 70.74 69.37 25.03
N LEU A 373 70.42 70.36 24.19
CA LEU A 373 69.56 70.21 23.00
C LEU A 373 70.10 69.12 22.06
N MET A 374 71.41 69.09 21.83
CA MET A 374 72.07 68.12 20.94
C MET A 374 72.13 66.68 21.51
N GLN A 375 72.06 66.52 22.84
CA GLN A 375 71.84 65.20 23.46
C GLN A 375 70.36 64.79 23.40
N ARG A 376 69.43 65.71 23.66
CA ARG A 376 67.99 65.45 23.61
C ARG A 376 67.53 64.99 22.23
N SER A 377 68.00 65.64 21.16
CA SER A 377 67.70 65.24 19.78
C SER A 377 68.28 63.86 19.43
N LYS A 378 69.49 63.51 19.93
CA LYS A 378 70.04 62.15 19.79
C LYS A 378 69.16 61.11 20.50
N VAL A 379 68.79 61.34 21.76
CA VAL A 379 67.93 60.43 22.54
C VAL A 379 66.59 60.21 21.83
N ASP A 380 65.95 61.28 21.34
CA ASP A 380 64.65 61.18 20.66
C ASP A 380 64.75 60.58 19.25
N SER A 381 65.91 60.65 18.59
CA SER A 381 66.19 59.87 17.37
C SER A 381 66.35 58.37 17.66
N ILE A 382 67.08 58.01 18.72
CA ILE A 382 67.29 56.61 19.14
C ILE A 382 65.97 55.95 19.56
N LYS A 383 65.10 56.65 20.29
CA LYS A 383 63.74 56.16 20.61
C LYS A 383 62.97 55.78 19.34
N LYS A 384 62.94 56.67 18.33
CA LYS A 384 62.26 56.40 17.05
C LYS A 384 62.82 55.17 16.32
N TYR A 385 64.14 54.95 16.36
CA TYR A 385 64.73 53.73 15.79
C TYR A 385 64.34 52.47 16.57
N ILE A 386 64.25 52.55 17.91
CA ILE A 386 63.74 51.45 18.74
C ILE A 386 62.27 51.17 18.43
N ASP A 387 61.41 52.19 18.38
CA ASP A 387 59.98 52.06 18.06
C ASP A 387 59.76 51.37 16.70
N ILE A 388 60.52 51.76 15.67
CA ILE A 388 60.48 51.14 14.33
C ILE A 388 60.94 49.69 14.40
N ALA A 389 62.05 49.39 15.10
CA ALA A 389 62.54 48.02 15.23
C ALA A 389 61.52 47.11 15.97
N THR A 390 60.88 47.61 17.04
CA THR A 390 59.82 46.88 17.76
C THR A 390 58.58 46.65 16.87
N GLN A 391 58.23 47.61 16.00
CA GLN A 391 57.15 47.42 15.02
C GLN A 391 57.48 46.36 13.96
N GLU A 392 58.72 46.26 13.48
CA GLU A 392 59.10 45.20 12.54
C GLU A 392 59.18 43.81 13.22
N VAL A 393 59.69 43.74 14.45
CA VAL A 393 59.69 42.48 15.23
C VAL A 393 58.26 41.97 15.46
N THR A 394 57.35 42.83 15.92
CA THR A 394 55.96 42.42 16.17
C THR A 394 55.20 42.06 14.88
N LYS A 395 55.48 42.71 13.74
CA LYS A 395 54.99 42.26 12.42
C LYS A 395 55.50 40.86 12.08
N ALA A 396 56.80 40.60 12.29
CA ALA A 396 57.41 39.30 12.00
C ALA A 396 56.86 38.18 12.89
N GLU A 397 56.64 38.43 14.18
CA GLU A 397 56.02 37.48 15.11
C GLU A 397 54.58 37.14 14.72
N VAL A 398 53.76 38.15 14.39
CA VAL A 398 52.38 37.94 13.90
C VAL A 398 52.37 37.19 12.56
N GLY A 399 53.33 37.48 11.67
CA GLY A 399 53.52 36.75 10.42
C GLY A 399 53.89 35.28 10.63
N LEU A 400 54.83 35.01 11.55
CA LEU A 400 55.25 33.66 11.95
C LEU A 400 54.08 32.86 12.53
N ASP A 401 53.30 33.46 13.42
CA ASP A 401 52.15 32.80 14.04
C ASP A 401 50.97 32.61 13.07
N LYS A 402 50.80 33.49 12.09
CA LYS A 402 49.90 33.24 10.95
C LYS A 402 50.38 32.05 10.13
N ALA A 403 51.65 32.00 9.75
CA ALA A 403 52.23 30.89 9.00
C ALA A 403 52.09 29.54 9.74
N LYS A 404 52.35 29.48 11.05
CA LYS A 404 52.09 28.28 11.88
C LYS A 404 50.62 27.85 11.84
N LYS A 405 49.68 28.79 11.92
CA LYS A 405 48.23 28.52 11.86
C LYS A 405 47.82 28.02 10.47
N ASP A 406 48.35 28.61 9.40
CA ASP A 406 48.11 28.16 8.03
C ASP A 406 48.73 26.78 7.75
N VAL A 407 49.93 26.46 8.23
CA VAL A 407 50.51 25.10 8.16
C VAL A 407 49.63 24.09 8.89
N LYS A 408 49.12 24.43 10.08
CA LYS A 408 48.19 23.55 10.83
C LYS A 408 46.85 23.37 10.10
N ARG A 409 46.32 24.43 9.49
CA ARG A 409 45.09 24.41 8.68
C ARG A 409 45.28 23.55 7.43
N LEU A 410 46.32 23.79 6.65
CA LEU A 410 46.62 23.07 5.41
C LEU A 410 46.94 21.60 5.65
N SER A 411 47.68 21.25 6.71
CA SER A 411 47.91 19.84 7.07
C SER A 411 46.65 19.12 7.57
N SER A 412 45.71 19.83 8.21
CA SER A 412 44.38 19.25 8.50
C SER A 412 43.50 19.10 7.25
N ALA A 413 43.58 20.04 6.30
CA ALA A 413 42.87 19.96 5.03
C ALA A 413 43.41 18.83 4.15
N ALA A 414 44.73 18.71 3.99
CA ALA A 414 45.39 17.61 3.28
C ALA A 414 44.96 16.25 3.82
N ARG A 415 44.98 16.07 5.15
CA ARG A 415 44.51 14.82 5.79
C ARG A 415 43.02 14.55 5.60
N GLY A 416 42.19 15.59 5.43
CA GLY A 416 40.79 15.47 5.04
C GLY A 416 40.62 15.04 3.58
N HIS A 417 41.43 15.60 2.67
CA HIS A 417 41.47 15.17 1.27
C HIS A 417 42.01 13.73 1.12
N ASP A 418 43.03 13.34 1.88
CA ASP A 418 43.54 11.96 1.94
C ASP A 418 42.46 10.96 2.38
N GLN A 419 41.53 11.38 3.26
CA GLN A 419 40.42 10.53 3.67
C GLN A 419 39.34 10.50 2.59
N ALA A 420 38.91 11.65 2.05
CA ALA A 420 37.96 11.71 0.94
C ALA A 420 38.42 10.93 -0.30
N ILE A 421 39.73 10.85 -0.56
CA ILE A 421 40.33 10.03 -1.64
C ILE A 421 40.25 8.52 -1.35
N LYS A 422 40.17 8.10 -0.08
CA LYS A 422 39.88 6.69 0.27
C LYS A 422 38.39 6.41 0.17
N ASP A 423 37.57 7.30 0.72
CA ASP A 423 36.12 7.15 0.73
C ASP A 423 35.59 7.06 -0.71
N ALA A 424 36.05 7.94 -1.60
CA ALA A 424 35.74 7.90 -3.03
C ALA A 424 36.40 6.74 -3.81
N LYS A 425 37.38 6.02 -3.24
CA LYS A 425 37.89 4.77 -3.83
C LYS A 425 36.99 3.59 -3.50
N VAL A 426 36.51 3.51 -2.26
CA VAL A 426 35.51 2.51 -1.85
C VAL A 426 34.24 2.71 -2.68
N GLU A 427 33.75 3.95 -2.83
CA GLU A 427 32.59 4.25 -3.68
C GLU A 427 32.80 3.83 -5.15
N VAL A 428 34.03 3.91 -5.69
CA VAL A 428 34.36 3.43 -7.04
C VAL A 428 34.45 1.90 -7.13
N GLU A 429 34.90 1.23 -6.06
CA GLU A 429 34.91 -0.24 -5.96
C GLU A 429 33.47 -0.78 -5.84
N ASP A 430 32.63 -0.19 -4.97
CA ASP A 430 31.20 -0.50 -4.82
C ASP A 430 30.43 -0.30 -6.15
N LEU A 431 30.71 0.80 -6.88
CA LEU A 431 30.10 1.08 -8.19
C LEU A 431 30.59 0.12 -9.29
N ALA A 432 31.81 -0.41 -9.19
CA ALA A 432 32.31 -1.41 -10.12
C ALA A 432 31.63 -2.77 -9.91
N GLU A 433 31.46 -3.21 -8.66
CA GLU A 433 30.69 -4.42 -8.33
C GLU A 433 29.23 -4.31 -8.80
N ALA A 434 28.58 -3.18 -8.51
CA ALA A 434 27.21 -2.91 -8.98
C ALA A 434 27.11 -2.85 -10.51
N SER A 435 28.15 -2.39 -11.21
CA SER A 435 28.17 -2.37 -12.68
C SER A 435 28.28 -3.77 -13.29
N GLU A 436 29.03 -4.69 -12.69
CA GLU A 436 29.08 -6.08 -13.15
C GLU A 436 27.79 -6.85 -12.76
N GLU A 437 27.20 -6.61 -11.59
CA GLU A 437 25.90 -7.20 -11.21
C GLU A 437 24.76 -6.76 -12.17
N VAL A 438 24.80 -5.51 -12.66
CA VAL A 438 23.91 -5.04 -13.73
C VAL A 438 24.25 -5.68 -15.08
N ARG A 439 25.54 -5.90 -15.38
CA ARG A 439 26.00 -6.54 -16.63
C ARG A 439 25.56 -8.00 -16.73
N GLU A 440 25.68 -8.78 -15.64
CA GLU A 440 25.17 -10.16 -15.57
C GLU A 440 23.65 -10.20 -15.85
N LYS A 441 22.89 -9.25 -15.27
CA LYS A 441 21.44 -9.12 -15.52
C LYS A 441 21.14 -8.75 -16.98
N VAL A 442 21.97 -7.92 -17.62
CA VAL A 442 21.83 -7.61 -19.06
C VAL A 442 22.09 -8.85 -19.91
N VAL A 443 23.16 -9.61 -19.66
CA VAL A 443 23.45 -10.87 -20.38
C VAL A 443 22.31 -11.87 -20.23
N ALA A 444 21.80 -12.08 -19.01
CA ALA A 444 20.64 -12.95 -18.78
C ALA A 444 19.36 -12.46 -19.48
N CYS A 445 19.19 -11.14 -19.68
CA CYS A 445 18.09 -10.58 -20.48
C CYS A 445 18.32 -10.74 -21.99
N GLU A 446 19.56 -10.68 -22.47
CA GLU A 446 19.92 -10.95 -23.87
C GLU A 446 19.73 -12.44 -24.22
N GLU A 447 20.09 -13.36 -23.32
CA GLU A 447 19.79 -14.80 -23.43
C GLU A 447 18.27 -15.06 -23.43
N ALA A 448 17.52 -14.50 -22.48
CA ALA A 448 16.06 -14.65 -22.45
C ALA A 448 15.35 -14.02 -23.67
N LEU A 449 15.89 -12.92 -24.22
CA LEU A 449 15.39 -12.32 -25.45
C LEU A 449 15.70 -13.20 -26.67
N ARG A 450 16.86 -13.87 -26.67
CA ARG A 450 17.24 -14.83 -27.70
C ARG A 450 16.30 -16.04 -27.70
N ASP A 451 16.08 -16.67 -26.55
CA ASP A 451 15.14 -17.79 -26.40
C ASP A 451 13.73 -17.39 -26.89
N ALA A 452 13.28 -16.19 -26.53
CA ALA A 452 12.00 -15.63 -26.99
C ALA A 452 11.97 -15.29 -28.49
N SER A 453 13.12 -15.16 -29.15
CA SER A 453 13.25 -14.94 -30.60
C SER A 453 13.41 -16.23 -31.41
N GLU A 454 13.90 -17.32 -30.80
CA GLU A 454 14.00 -18.64 -31.43
C GLU A 454 12.69 -19.46 -31.26
N TRP A 455 11.87 -19.16 -30.23
CA TRP A 455 10.55 -19.76 -29.99
C TRP A 455 9.52 -19.64 -31.15
N PRO A 456 9.37 -18.50 -31.85
CA PRO A 456 8.50 -18.39 -33.01
C PRO A 456 8.89 -19.32 -34.17
N ASP A 457 10.19 -19.53 -34.41
CA ASP A 457 10.68 -20.42 -35.46
C ASP A 457 10.38 -21.88 -35.11
N GLY A 458 10.57 -22.29 -33.84
CA GLY A 458 10.16 -23.61 -33.36
C GLY A 458 8.66 -23.89 -33.55
N ILE A 459 7.79 -22.91 -33.26
CA ILE A 459 6.35 -23.02 -33.53
C ILE A 459 6.05 -23.03 -35.04
N GLN A 460 6.82 -22.32 -35.86
CA GLN A 460 6.67 -22.36 -37.30
C GLN A 460 7.01 -23.76 -37.84
N ASP A 461 8.05 -24.41 -37.34
CA ASP A 461 8.41 -25.79 -37.68
C ASP A 461 7.36 -26.81 -37.20
N GLU A 462 6.84 -26.70 -35.98
CA GLU A 462 5.70 -27.52 -35.52
C GLU A 462 4.49 -27.37 -36.44
N LEU A 463 4.17 -26.13 -36.85
CA LEU A 463 3.07 -25.81 -37.74
C LEU A 463 3.31 -26.26 -39.19
N HIS A 464 4.57 -26.36 -39.64
CA HIS A 464 4.95 -27.02 -40.89
C HIS A 464 4.80 -28.54 -40.81
N GLY A 465 5.21 -29.16 -39.69
CA GLY A 465 5.00 -30.58 -39.41
C GLY A 465 3.52 -30.95 -39.42
N LEU A 466 2.69 -30.18 -38.70
CA LEU A 466 1.24 -30.40 -38.61
C LEU A 466 0.53 -30.19 -39.97
N LYS A 467 1.02 -29.27 -40.81
CA LYS A 467 0.55 -29.12 -42.20
C LYS A 467 0.91 -30.32 -43.08
N ARG A 468 2.12 -30.89 -42.93
CA ARG A 468 2.52 -32.13 -43.65
C ARG A 468 1.61 -33.28 -43.25
N ASP A 469 1.45 -33.52 -41.95
CA ASP A 469 0.58 -34.58 -41.43
C ASP A 469 -0.88 -34.40 -41.90
N PHE A 470 -1.41 -33.18 -41.89
CA PHE A 470 -2.74 -32.88 -42.44
C PHE A 470 -2.84 -33.17 -43.94
N GLY A 471 -1.80 -32.86 -44.72
CA GLY A 471 -1.69 -33.22 -46.13
C GLY A 471 -1.77 -34.73 -46.33
N GLU A 472 -0.93 -35.50 -45.64
CA GLU A 472 -0.89 -36.96 -45.70
C GLU A 472 -2.24 -37.60 -45.30
N LYS A 473 -2.92 -37.09 -44.26
CA LYS A 473 -4.28 -37.57 -43.90
C LYS A 473 -5.31 -37.20 -44.97
N THR A 474 -5.17 -36.05 -45.62
CA THR A 474 -6.09 -35.61 -46.70
C THR A 474 -5.90 -36.45 -47.96
N GLU A 475 -4.66 -36.75 -48.37
CA GLU A 475 -4.37 -37.66 -49.47
C GLU A 475 -4.86 -39.08 -49.19
N ALA A 476 -4.66 -39.58 -47.96
CA ALA A 476 -5.21 -40.87 -47.54
C ALA A 476 -6.75 -40.88 -47.64
N LEU A 477 -7.44 -39.80 -47.23
CA LEU A 477 -8.89 -39.65 -47.38
C LEU A 477 -9.34 -39.65 -48.85
N LEU A 478 -8.62 -38.95 -49.73
CA LEU A 478 -8.88 -38.96 -51.17
C LEU A 478 -8.63 -40.32 -51.80
N ALA A 479 -7.61 -41.06 -51.36
CA ALA A 479 -7.35 -42.43 -51.78
C ALA A 479 -8.43 -43.41 -51.29
N PHE A 480 -8.97 -43.21 -50.08
CA PHE A 480 -10.12 -43.98 -49.58
C PHE A 480 -11.39 -43.69 -50.37
N ARG A 481 -11.72 -42.42 -50.66
CA ARG A 481 -12.86 -42.06 -51.52
C ARG A 481 -12.75 -42.66 -52.92
N LYS A 482 -11.57 -42.61 -53.55
CA LYS A 482 -11.30 -43.27 -54.85
C LYS A 482 -11.39 -44.81 -54.80
N ARG A 483 -11.30 -45.43 -53.61
CA ARG A 483 -11.61 -46.86 -53.43
C ARG A 483 -13.12 -47.07 -53.27
N GLU A 484 -13.78 -46.28 -52.44
CA GLU A 484 -15.23 -46.31 -52.21
C GLU A 484 -16.00 -46.17 -53.54
N GLU A 485 -15.64 -45.18 -54.35
CA GLU A 485 -16.21 -44.92 -55.68
C GLU A 485 -16.03 -46.12 -56.64
N LYS A 486 -14.84 -46.73 -56.66
CA LYS A 486 -14.58 -47.97 -57.41
C LYS A 486 -15.32 -49.19 -56.88
N TYR A 487 -15.64 -49.24 -55.59
CA TYR A 487 -16.46 -50.32 -55.02
C TYR A 487 -17.96 -50.09 -55.30
N LYS A 488 -18.42 -48.83 -55.37
CA LYS A 488 -19.78 -48.48 -55.81
C LYS A 488 -20.00 -48.82 -57.28
N GLN A 489 -19.09 -48.40 -58.17
CA GLN A 489 -19.14 -48.79 -59.59
C GLN A 489 -19.17 -50.31 -59.77
N LYS A 490 -18.36 -51.05 -58.99
CA LYS A 490 -18.41 -52.53 -59.02
C LYS A 490 -19.69 -53.13 -58.47
N LEU A 491 -20.34 -52.49 -57.50
CA LEU A 491 -21.66 -52.92 -57.03
C LEU A 491 -22.71 -52.68 -58.12
N GLU A 492 -22.72 -51.51 -58.72
CA GLU A 492 -23.60 -51.11 -59.82
C GLU A 492 -23.41 -52.00 -61.07
N ASP A 493 -22.16 -52.30 -61.44
CA ASP A 493 -21.81 -53.32 -62.46
C ASP A 493 -22.40 -54.69 -62.10
N ILE A 494 -22.26 -55.14 -60.86
CA ILE A 494 -22.73 -56.47 -60.41
C ILE A 494 -24.26 -56.52 -60.33
N GLU A 495 -24.92 -55.47 -59.84
CA GLU A 495 -26.37 -55.35 -59.75
C GLU A 495 -27.00 -55.28 -61.14
N GLY A 496 -26.40 -54.53 -62.08
CA GLY A 496 -26.81 -54.52 -63.49
C GLY A 496 -26.62 -55.86 -64.20
N ASN A 497 -25.50 -56.55 -63.96
CA ASN A 497 -25.28 -57.91 -64.47
C ASN A 497 -26.28 -58.91 -63.85
N LEU A 498 -26.58 -58.80 -62.55
CA LEU A 498 -27.53 -59.66 -61.85
C LEU A 498 -28.94 -59.46 -62.42
N ALA A 499 -29.38 -58.21 -62.60
CA ALA A 499 -30.64 -57.89 -63.25
C ALA A 499 -30.71 -58.41 -64.69
N ALA A 500 -29.63 -58.31 -65.48
CA ALA A 500 -29.57 -58.87 -66.82
C ALA A 500 -29.64 -60.40 -66.83
N THR A 501 -28.97 -61.09 -65.88
CA THR A 501 -29.12 -62.54 -65.73
C THR A 501 -30.49 -62.96 -65.22
N GLN A 502 -31.14 -62.15 -64.38
CA GLN A 502 -32.50 -62.41 -63.93
C GLN A 502 -33.49 -62.27 -65.09
N ALA A 503 -33.41 -61.21 -65.88
CA ALA A 503 -34.24 -61.04 -67.08
C ALA A 503 -34.02 -62.16 -68.12
N LEU A 504 -32.82 -62.75 -68.19
CA LEU A 504 -32.55 -63.94 -69.00
C LEU A 504 -33.20 -65.20 -68.42
N ILE A 505 -33.13 -65.41 -67.10
CA ILE A 505 -33.82 -66.50 -66.39
C ILE A 505 -35.34 -66.36 -66.59
N ASP A 506 -35.92 -65.20 -66.33
CA ASP A 506 -37.35 -64.92 -66.50
C ASP A 506 -37.80 -65.17 -67.96
N ALA A 507 -36.96 -64.81 -68.94
CA ALA A 507 -37.23 -65.06 -70.37
C ALA A 507 -37.07 -66.53 -70.78
N ASP A 508 -36.17 -67.29 -70.16
CA ASP A 508 -36.02 -68.73 -70.40
C ASP A 508 -37.06 -69.56 -69.64
N GLU A 509 -37.49 -69.13 -68.45
CA GLU A 509 -38.68 -69.66 -67.76
C GLU A 509 -39.94 -69.41 -68.59
N ALA A 510 -40.10 -68.23 -69.19
CA ALA A 510 -41.21 -67.94 -70.09
C ALA A 510 -41.20 -68.78 -71.39
N LYS A 511 -40.02 -69.24 -71.86
CA LYS A 511 -39.91 -70.23 -72.94
C LYS A 511 -40.22 -71.65 -72.44
N HIS A 512 -39.73 -72.01 -71.25
CA HIS A 512 -39.99 -73.31 -70.65
C HIS A 512 -41.48 -73.51 -70.31
N ALA A 513 -42.18 -72.44 -69.91
CA ALA A 513 -43.63 -72.42 -69.71
C ALA A 513 -44.44 -72.54 -71.02
N LYS A 514 -43.80 -72.37 -72.19
CA LYS A 514 -44.38 -72.61 -73.52
C LYS A 514 -44.07 -74.00 -74.10
N LEU A 515 -43.27 -74.83 -73.42
CA LEU A 515 -43.02 -76.21 -73.86
C LEU A 515 -44.21 -77.10 -73.50
N VAL A 516 -45.10 -77.30 -74.47
CA VAL A 516 -46.11 -78.36 -74.46
C VAL A 516 -45.50 -79.63 -75.06
N LEU A 517 -45.87 -80.80 -74.53
CA LEU A 517 -45.50 -82.09 -75.10
C LEU A 517 -46.37 -82.39 -76.33
N GLU A 518 -45.85 -82.10 -77.52
CA GLU A 518 -46.45 -82.57 -78.78
C GLU A 518 -46.33 -84.10 -78.88
N HIS A 519 -47.48 -84.77 -78.93
CA HIS A 519 -47.60 -86.08 -79.55
C HIS A 519 -47.89 -85.88 -81.02
N ILE A 520 -47.13 -86.56 -81.88
CA ILE A 520 -47.39 -86.64 -83.33
C ILE A 520 -48.46 -87.71 -83.55
N ASP A 521 -49.54 -87.34 -84.23
CA ASP A 521 -50.04 -87.99 -85.46
C ASP A 521 -51.11 -87.05 -86.08
N ASP A 522 -51.33 -87.18 -87.39
CA ASP A 522 -52.04 -86.20 -88.24
C ASP A 522 -53.56 -86.09 -87.96
N ASP A 523 -54.16 -84.90 -88.18
CA ASP A 523 -55.18 -84.67 -89.25
C ASP A 523 -55.88 -83.27 -89.22
N GLU A 524 -56.29 -82.83 -90.41
CA GLU A 524 -57.38 -81.89 -90.81
C GLU A 524 -57.47 -80.42 -90.27
N ASP A 525 -57.18 -79.49 -91.20
CA ASP A 525 -58.01 -78.35 -91.68
C ASP A 525 -58.50 -77.18 -90.77
N GLY A 526 -58.56 -75.97 -91.37
CA GLY A 526 -59.46 -74.88 -90.91
C GLY A 526 -58.90 -73.44 -90.83
N ASP A 527 -58.79 -72.77 -91.99
CA ASP A 527 -59.18 -71.38 -92.33
C ASP A 527 -59.16 -70.24 -91.25
N GLU A 528 -58.51 -69.12 -91.62
CA GLU A 528 -59.03 -67.72 -91.81
C GLU A 528 -60.03 -67.12 -90.77
N GLU A 529 -60.09 -65.82 -90.42
CA GLU A 529 -59.83 -64.57 -91.18
C GLU A 529 -59.71 -63.30 -90.25
N GLU A 530 -59.07 -62.23 -90.78
CA GLU A 530 -59.09 -60.74 -90.53
C GLU A 530 -59.49 -59.94 -89.22
N ASP A 531 -58.80 -58.79 -89.07
CA ASP A 531 -59.16 -57.41 -88.62
C ASP A 531 -59.76 -56.98 -87.24
N GLY A 532 -59.38 -55.76 -86.78
CA GLY A 532 -60.06 -55.04 -85.65
C GLY A 532 -59.33 -53.83 -84.99
N GLU A 533 -59.73 -52.59 -85.30
CA GLU A 533 -59.08 -51.29 -84.99
C GLU A 533 -58.94 -50.74 -83.51
N LYS A 534 -57.83 -50.01 -83.25
CA LYS A 534 -57.67 -48.65 -82.60
C LYS A 534 -57.72 -48.35 -81.06
N LYS A 535 -56.80 -47.42 -80.67
CA LYS A 535 -56.85 -46.35 -79.61
C LYS A 535 -56.64 -46.76 -78.12
N ASP A 536 -56.12 -45.92 -77.21
CA ASP A 536 -55.61 -44.52 -77.27
C ASP A 536 -54.53 -44.19 -76.17
N ALA A 537 -53.85 -43.04 -76.31
CA ALA A 537 -53.20 -42.18 -75.27
C ALA A 537 -52.00 -42.59 -74.34
N SER A 538 -50.95 -41.73 -74.41
CA SER A 538 -50.16 -41.11 -73.30
C SER A 538 -48.79 -41.64 -72.78
N ALA A 539 -47.75 -40.83 -73.05
CA ALA A 539 -46.78 -40.19 -72.10
C ALA A 539 -45.56 -40.90 -71.45
N THR A 540 -44.52 -40.05 -71.25
CA THR A 540 -43.39 -40.06 -70.27
C THR A 540 -42.15 -40.97 -70.41
N GLU A 541 -41.00 -40.29 -70.56
CA GLU A 541 -39.70 -40.43 -69.84
C GLU A 541 -38.63 -41.52 -70.14
N ASN A 542 -37.46 -40.99 -70.56
CA ASN A 542 -36.11 -41.13 -69.93
C ASN A 542 -35.03 -42.19 -70.34
N ILE A 543 -33.81 -41.64 -70.47
CA ILE A 543 -32.45 -42.16 -70.14
C ILE A 543 -31.68 -43.11 -71.10
N GLU A 544 -30.68 -42.49 -71.75
CA GLU A 544 -29.26 -42.85 -71.96
C GLU A 544 -28.76 -44.17 -72.62
N GLY A 545 -27.55 -44.03 -73.21
CA GLY A 545 -26.67 -45.08 -73.73
C GLY A 545 -26.08 -44.73 -75.11
N ASP A 546 -24.79 -44.76 -75.44
CA ASP A 546 -23.46 -44.80 -74.81
C ASP A 546 -22.44 -44.95 -76.00
N LYS A 547 -21.12 -44.93 -75.74
CA LYS A 547 -20.00 -45.47 -76.57
C LYS A 547 -19.41 -44.64 -77.73
N THR A 548 -18.42 -43.84 -77.34
CA THR A 548 -16.98 -43.91 -77.75
C THR A 548 -16.55 -44.11 -79.21
N GLU A 549 -15.44 -43.47 -79.63
CA GLU A 549 -14.15 -44.19 -79.86
C GLU A 549 -12.91 -43.29 -80.15
N LYS A 550 -11.77 -43.60 -79.48
CA LYS A 550 -10.33 -43.50 -79.90
C LYS A 550 -9.82 -42.11 -80.39
N ARG A 551 -8.52 -41.72 -80.43
CA ARG A 551 -7.15 -42.30 -80.24
C ARG A 551 -6.21 -41.08 -79.92
N VAL A 552 -4.92 -41.09 -79.53
CA VAL A 552 -3.79 -42.04 -79.44
C VAL A 552 -2.91 -41.69 -78.20
N LYS A 553 -1.77 -42.37 -78.02
CA LYS A 553 -0.61 -42.11 -77.13
C LYS A 553 0.47 -41.22 -77.82
N PRO A 554 1.64 -40.81 -77.22
CA PRO A 554 2.38 -41.47 -76.12
C PRO A 554 3.13 -40.60 -75.06
N ASP A 555 3.64 -41.32 -74.06
CA ASP A 555 4.69 -40.93 -73.07
C ASP A 555 6.10 -40.92 -73.75
N PRO A 556 7.15 -40.22 -73.24
CA PRO A 556 7.83 -40.62 -71.99
C PRO A 556 8.39 -39.47 -71.11
N GLU A 557 8.74 -39.80 -69.86
CA GLU A 557 9.65 -38.99 -69.02
C GLU A 557 10.89 -39.80 -68.63
N ASP A 558 12.06 -39.14 -68.61
CA ASP A 558 13.30 -39.61 -68.00
C ASP A 558 14.01 -38.41 -67.33
N GLN A 559 15.02 -38.67 -66.51
CA GLN A 559 15.54 -37.76 -65.49
C GLN A 559 16.26 -36.52 -66.05
N THR A 560 16.02 -35.36 -65.45
CA THR A 560 17.08 -34.48 -64.90
C THR A 560 16.50 -33.39 -64.00
N GLY A 561 17.28 -32.90 -63.04
CA GLY A 561 16.89 -31.83 -62.12
C GLY A 561 17.47 -30.45 -62.49
N SER A 562 17.57 -29.59 -61.47
CA SER A 562 18.19 -28.24 -61.51
C SER A 562 17.42 -27.10 -62.20
N GLY A 563 16.66 -26.36 -61.39
CA GLY A 563 17.00 -24.95 -61.18
C GLY A 563 16.00 -23.87 -61.65
N SER A 564 16.14 -22.70 -61.02
CA SER A 564 15.46 -21.43 -61.32
C SER A 564 13.93 -21.39 -61.17
N GLY A 565 13.46 -20.65 -60.16
CA GLY A 565 12.03 -20.36 -60.00
C GLY A 565 11.54 -19.27 -60.95
N SER A 566 10.38 -19.46 -61.58
CA SER A 566 9.70 -18.43 -62.36
C SER A 566 8.35 -18.03 -61.75
N LYS A 567 7.95 -16.77 -61.95
CA LYS A 567 6.78 -16.15 -61.30
C LYS A 567 5.50 -16.41 -62.09
N MET A 568 4.43 -16.84 -61.40
CA MET A 568 3.05 -16.55 -61.80
C MET A 568 2.29 -16.06 -60.56
N ASN A 569 1.99 -14.76 -60.47
CA ASN A 569 0.80 -14.11 -61.01
C ASN A 569 -0.52 -14.63 -60.40
N ARG A 570 -0.94 -13.99 -59.31
CA ARG A 570 -2.35 -13.94 -58.90
C ARG A 570 -3.09 -12.98 -59.83
N SER A 571 -3.90 -13.49 -60.75
CA SER A 571 -4.90 -12.68 -61.45
C SER A 571 -5.97 -12.20 -60.46
N LYS A 572 -6.35 -10.93 -60.56
CA LYS A 572 -7.48 -10.34 -59.84
C LYS A 572 -8.71 -10.37 -60.73
N ASP A 573 -9.59 -11.35 -60.54
CA ASP A 573 -10.95 -11.26 -61.08
C ASP A 573 -11.80 -10.41 -60.13
N GLN A 574 -11.74 -9.09 -60.31
CA GLN A 574 -12.62 -8.12 -59.65
C GLN A 574 -13.95 -8.05 -60.41
N PHE A 575 -14.90 -8.92 -60.03
CA PHE A 575 -16.28 -8.77 -60.47
C PHE A 575 -16.84 -7.41 -60.03
N GLN A 576 -17.43 -6.67 -60.95
CA GLN A 576 -18.08 -5.40 -60.65
C GLN A 576 -19.29 -5.62 -59.73
N LYS A 577 -19.50 -4.66 -58.83
CA LYS A 577 -20.67 -4.57 -57.97
C LYS A 577 -21.43 -3.30 -58.30
N ASP A 578 -22.74 -3.42 -58.43
CA ASP A 578 -23.63 -2.26 -58.55
C ASP A 578 -23.60 -1.42 -57.25
N GLU A 579 -24.17 -0.21 -57.30
CA GLU A 579 -24.27 0.72 -56.16
C GLU A 579 -24.96 0.10 -54.92
N ARG A 580 -25.71 -0.99 -55.08
CA ARG A 580 -26.36 -1.76 -54.00
C ARG A 580 -25.53 -2.95 -53.48
N GLY A 581 -24.30 -3.13 -53.97
CA GLY A 581 -23.33 -4.12 -53.47
C GLY A 581 -23.44 -5.55 -54.03
N PHE A 582 -24.42 -5.81 -54.89
CA PHE A 582 -24.63 -7.11 -55.56
C PHE A 582 -23.62 -7.34 -56.69
N VAL A 583 -23.17 -8.58 -56.87
CA VAL A 583 -22.18 -8.98 -57.87
C VAL A 583 -22.89 -9.44 -59.15
N HIS A 584 -22.56 -8.84 -60.30
CA HIS A 584 -23.10 -9.29 -61.59
C HIS A 584 -22.29 -10.49 -62.13
N TYR A 585 -22.99 -11.56 -62.52
CA TYR A 585 -22.38 -12.74 -63.16
C TYR A 585 -22.83 -12.85 -64.63
N PRO A 586 -21.91 -13.02 -65.60
CA PRO A 586 -22.28 -13.22 -67.00
C PRO A 586 -22.82 -14.64 -67.24
N GLU A 587 -23.65 -14.82 -68.27
CA GLU A 587 -24.32 -16.10 -68.59
C GLU A 587 -23.35 -17.28 -68.75
N SER A 588 -22.18 -17.05 -69.36
CA SER A 588 -21.12 -18.06 -69.54
C SER A 588 -20.51 -18.59 -68.22
N HIS A 589 -20.77 -17.91 -67.09
CA HIS A 589 -20.42 -18.35 -65.74
C HIS A 589 -21.57 -19.04 -65.02
N LEU A 590 -22.82 -18.71 -65.35
CA LEU A 590 -24.01 -19.40 -64.83
C LEU A 590 -24.12 -20.81 -65.43
N ALA A 591 -23.88 -20.95 -66.74
CA ALA A 591 -23.89 -22.24 -67.45
C ALA A 591 -22.87 -23.28 -66.94
N LYS A 592 -21.92 -22.88 -66.08
CA LYS A 592 -20.92 -23.78 -65.46
C LYS A 592 -21.24 -24.19 -64.02
N ARG A 593 -22.37 -23.76 -63.44
CA ARG A 593 -22.79 -24.13 -62.09
C ARG A 593 -23.96 -25.11 -62.11
N ASN A 594 -23.74 -26.30 -61.58
CA ASN A 594 -24.78 -27.29 -61.37
C ASN A 594 -25.75 -26.80 -60.26
N GLN A 595 -27.05 -26.84 -60.53
CA GLN A 595 -28.11 -26.39 -59.61
C GLN A 595 -28.09 -27.15 -58.27
N GLY A 596 -27.82 -28.46 -58.28
CA GLY A 596 -27.80 -29.27 -57.06
C GLY A 596 -26.68 -28.88 -56.09
N SER A 597 -25.50 -28.51 -56.59
CA SER A 597 -24.41 -28.06 -55.72
C SER A 597 -24.64 -26.63 -55.19
N LEU A 598 -25.39 -25.78 -55.92
CA LEU A 598 -25.87 -24.52 -55.36
C LEU A 598 -26.90 -24.73 -54.25
N GLN A 599 -27.85 -25.65 -54.41
CA GLN A 599 -28.82 -25.99 -53.36
C GLN A 599 -28.15 -26.56 -52.10
N ALA A 600 -27.17 -27.46 -52.23
CA ALA A 600 -26.41 -27.97 -51.09
C ALA A 600 -25.58 -26.88 -50.36
N ASN A 601 -25.03 -25.91 -51.10
CA ASN A 601 -24.36 -24.74 -50.52
C ASN A 601 -25.35 -23.80 -49.81
N ILE A 602 -26.56 -23.60 -50.36
CA ILE A 602 -27.62 -22.82 -49.71
C ILE A 602 -28.04 -23.50 -48.40
N GLN A 603 -28.37 -24.78 -48.44
CA GLN A 603 -28.84 -25.54 -47.28
C GLN A 603 -27.81 -25.58 -46.14
N SER A 604 -26.52 -25.72 -46.45
CA SER A 604 -25.44 -25.65 -45.45
C SER A 604 -25.17 -24.24 -44.92
N LEU A 605 -25.37 -23.20 -45.74
CA LEU A 605 -25.33 -21.80 -45.28
C LEU A 605 -26.55 -21.43 -44.42
N GLU A 606 -27.73 -21.96 -44.72
CA GLU A 606 -28.95 -21.83 -43.91
C GLU A 606 -28.78 -22.54 -42.55
N GLU A 607 -28.27 -23.77 -42.55
CA GLU A 607 -27.96 -24.50 -41.31
C GLU A 607 -26.87 -23.76 -40.47
N HIS A 608 -25.90 -23.14 -41.13
CA HIS A 608 -24.94 -22.24 -40.47
C HIS A 608 -25.60 -20.96 -39.93
N LEU A 609 -26.62 -20.41 -40.60
CA LEU A 609 -27.34 -19.21 -40.16
C LEU A 609 -28.20 -19.51 -38.92
N ASP A 610 -28.91 -20.64 -38.90
CA ASP A 610 -29.74 -21.06 -37.76
C ASP A 610 -28.89 -21.38 -36.51
N LYS A 611 -27.71 -21.99 -36.71
CA LYS A 611 -26.72 -22.21 -35.65
C LYS A 611 -26.07 -20.90 -35.18
N THR A 612 -25.83 -19.95 -36.09
CA THR A 612 -25.10 -18.70 -35.80
C THR A 612 -26.07 -17.55 -35.54
N LYS A 613 -26.41 -17.33 -34.27
CA LYS A 613 -27.20 -16.16 -33.84
C LYS A 613 -26.27 -15.01 -33.42
N PRO A 614 -25.88 -14.08 -34.33
CA PRO A 614 -25.01 -12.96 -33.98
C PRO A 614 -25.70 -12.04 -32.97
N ASN A 615 -24.98 -11.64 -31.92
CA ASN A 615 -25.50 -10.73 -30.91
C ASN A 615 -24.96 -9.30 -31.13
N PRO A 616 -25.73 -8.40 -31.80
CA PRO A 616 -25.28 -7.02 -32.05
C PRO A 616 -25.19 -6.16 -30.77
N ALA A 617 -25.69 -6.63 -29.62
CA ALA A 617 -25.51 -5.93 -28.36
C ALA A 617 -24.04 -5.94 -27.90
N VAL A 618 -23.25 -6.96 -28.26
CA VAL A 618 -21.83 -7.07 -27.89
C VAL A 618 -21.02 -5.89 -28.43
N LEU A 619 -21.30 -5.43 -29.66
CA LEU A 619 -20.63 -4.27 -30.26
C LEU A 619 -20.99 -2.95 -29.55
N LYS A 620 -22.22 -2.83 -29.02
CA LYS A 620 -22.65 -1.67 -28.22
C LYS A 620 -22.06 -1.72 -26.82
N GLU A 621 -21.98 -2.90 -26.21
CA GLU A 621 -21.41 -3.08 -24.87
C GLU A 621 -19.88 -2.91 -24.87
N TYR A 622 -19.20 -3.37 -25.93
CA TYR A 622 -17.77 -3.14 -26.15
C TYR A 622 -17.46 -1.65 -26.21
N ARG A 623 -18.08 -0.90 -27.14
CA ARG A 623 -17.89 0.57 -27.26
C ARG A 623 -18.19 1.33 -25.96
N ARG A 624 -19.18 0.87 -25.17
CA ARG A 624 -19.44 1.45 -23.85
C ARG A 624 -18.28 1.17 -22.87
N ARG A 625 -17.78 -0.07 -22.81
CA ARG A 625 -16.65 -0.44 -21.93
C ARG A 625 -15.33 0.18 -22.37
N GLU A 626 -15.13 0.38 -23.66
CA GLU A 626 -13.98 1.06 -24.27
C GLU A 626 -13.90 2.51 -23.76
N LEU A 627 -14.98 3.29 -23.90
CA LEU A 627 -15.09 4.65 -23.33
C LEU A 627 -14.96 4.65 -21.79
N GLU A 628 -15.61 3.71 -21.10
CA GLU A 628 -15.54 3.56 -19.63
C GLU A 628 -14.14 3.13 -19.13
N TYR A 629 -13.31 2.55 -20.01
CA TYR A 629 -11.92 2.21 -19.76
C TYR A 629 -11.02 3.43 -20.01
N ASP A 630 -11.15 4.10 -21.17
CA ASP A 630 -10.36 5.29 -21.51
C ASP A 630 -10.51 6.40 -20.46
N ASP A 631 -11.73 6.65 -19.97
CA ASP A 631 -11.97 7.64 -18.93
C ASP A 631 -11.41 7.21 -17.56
N ARG A 632 -11.34 5.90 -17.26
CA ARG A 632 -10.66 5.39 -16.07
C ARG A 632 -9.13 5.48 -16.18
N VAL A 633 -8.56 5.27 -17.37
CA VAL A 633 -7.12 5.43 -17.62
C VAL A 633 -6.73 6.89 -17.40
N LYS A 634 -7.44 7.86 -18.00
CA LYS A 634 -7.21 9.30 -17.78
C LYS A 634 -7.25 9.66 -16.29
N LEU A 635 -8.27 9.21 -15.55
CA LEU A 635 -8.40 9.46 -14.11
C LEU A 635 -7.27 8.81 -13.29
N LEU A 636 -6.76 7.64 -13.71
CA LEU A 636 -5.62 6.98 -13.08
C LEU A 636 -4.31 7.76 -13.34
N ASP A 637 -4.11 8.24 -14.57
CA ASP A 637 -2.94 9.03 -14.97
C ASP A 637 -2.91 10.39 -14.27
N GLU A 638 -4.05 11.09 -14.20
CA GLU A 638 -4.22 12.33 -13.44
C GLU A 638 -3.91 12.13 -11.94
N ALA A 639 -4.46 11.08 -11.32
CA ALA A 639 -4.20 10.76 -9.92
C ALA A 639 -2.73 10.37 -9.68
N THR A 640 -2.09 9.69 -10.63
CA THR A 640 -0.68 9.28 -10.58
C THR A 640 0.25 10.48 -10.73
N ALA A 641 -0.01 11.37 -11.69
CA ALA A 641 0.72 12.63 -11.85
C ALA A 641 0.58 13.54 -10.63
N ALA A 642 -0.63 13.65 -10.06
CA ALA A 642 -0.87 14.40 -8.82
C ALA A 642 -0.10 13.82 -7.62
N ARG A 643 -0.09 12.49 -7.46
CA ARG A 643 0.71 11.79 -6.44
C ARG A 643 2.19 12.11 -6.57
N ASP A 644 2.73 12.01 -7.79
CA ASP A 644 4.18 12.16 -8.01
C ASP A 644 4.64 13.62 -7.93
N ALA A 645 3.80 14.58 -8.31
CA ALA A 645 4.03 16.00 -8.03
C ALA A 645 4.10 16.29 -6.52
N GLN A 646 3.22 15.70 -5.71
CA GLN A 646 3.27 15.84 -4.24
C GLN A 646 4.48 15.12 -3.64
N LYS A 647 4.87 13.94 -4.18
CA LYS A 647 6.08 13.22 -3.76
C LYS A 647 7.36 14.01 -4.08
N ALA A 648 7.44 14.64 -5.24
CA ALA A 648 8.54 15.52 -5.62
C ALA A 648 8.63 16.76 -4.72
N LEU A 649 7.48 17.37 -4.38
CA LEU A 649 7.40 18.48 -3.44
C LEU A 649 7.85 18.07 -2.03
N TYR A 650 7.40 16.91 -1.53
CA TYR A 650 7.84 16.36 -0.25
C TYR A 650 9.36 16.14 -0.22
N ASN A 651 9.92 15.47 -1.24
CA ASN A 651 11.36 15.24 -1.34
C ASN A 651 12.14 16.56 -1.33
N LYS A 652 11.73 17.54 -2.14
CA LYS A 652 12.37 18.87 -2.19
C LYS A 652 12.33 19.59 -0.84
N LEU A 653 11.21 19.54 -0.12
CA LEU A 653 11.11 20.11 1.23
C LEU A 653 11.98 19.34 2.24
N SER A 654 12.07 18.02 2.15
CA SER A 654 12.93 17.21 3.01
C SER A 654 14.41 17.53 2.82
N THR A 655 14.91 17.58 1.57
CA THR A 655 16.28 18.01 1.26
C THR A 655 16.54 19.44 1.74
N THR A 656 15.61 20.37 1.50
CA THR A 656 15.72 21.76 1.98
C THR A 656 15.77 21.84 3.52
N ARG A 657 15.03 20.98 4.23
CA ARG A 657 15.05 20.87 5.69
C ARG A 657 16.40 20.35 6.18
N LEU A 658 16.90 19.27 5.56
CA LEU A 658 18.18 18.64 5.89
C LEU A 658 19.35 19.60 5.66
N GLU A 659 19.43 20.23 4.49
CA GLU A 659 20.48 21.22 4.17
C GLU A 659 20.53 22.36 5.19
N ASN A 660 19.39 22.97 5.51
CA ASN A 660 19.34 24.10 6.44
C ASN A 660 19.66 23.67 7.88
N PHE A 661 19.24 22.47 8.28
CA PHE A 661 19.65 21.88 9.56
C PHE A 661 21.16 21.66 9.61
N MET A 662 21.77 21.00 8.63
CA MET A 662 23.21 20.70 8.63
C MET A 662 24.07 21.97 8.57
N LYS A 663 23.65 22.98 7.78
CA LYS A 663 24.31 24.30 7.74
C LYS A 663 24.27 25.00 9.11
N GLY A 664 23.16 24.89 9.84
CA GLY A 664 23.04 25.41 11.21
C GLY A 664 23.85 24.62 12.23
N PHE A 665 23.68 23.29 12.23
CA PHE A 665 24.34 22.34 13.13
C PHE A 665 25.86 22.45 13.07
N ASN A 666 26.46 22.45 11.87
CA ASN A 666 27.90 22.55 11.70
C ASN A 666 28.46 23.90 12.22
N ASN A 667 27.74 25.00 12.02
CA ASN A 667 28.13 26.31 12.54
C ASN A 667 28.05 26.37 14.08
N ILE A 668 26.94 25.87 14.66
CA ILE A 668 26.75 25.80 16.12
C ILE A 668 27.79 24.87 16.77
N SER A 669 28.07 23.71 16.20
CA SER A 669 29.07 22.75 16.72
C SER A 669 30.50 23.33 16.64
N SER A 670 30.85 23.96 15.51
CA SER A 670 32.13 24.70 15.37
C SER A 670 32.28 25.79 16.43
N LYS A 671 31.24 26.59 16.68
CA LYS A 671 31.27 27.64 17.69
C LYS A 671 31.23 27.11 19.12
N LEU A 672 30.53 26.03 19.40
CA LEU A 672 30.58 25.34 20.71
C LEU A 672 32.02 24.94 21.06
N LYS A 673 32.73 24.34 20.10
CA LYS A 673 34.11 23.90 20.26
C LYS A 673 35.05 25.07 20.57
N GLU A 674 34.91 26.17 19.84
CA GLU A 674 35.65 27.42 20.05
C GLU A 674 35.34 28.06 21.42
N MET A 675 34.06 28.18 21.80
CA MET A 675 33.65 28.81 23.06
C MET A 675 34.05 27.96 24.28
N TYR A 676 33.90 26.65 24.22
CA TYR A 676 34.27 25.77 25.33
C TYR A 676 35.79 25.82 25.59
N GLN A 677 36.62 25.68 24.53
CA GLN A 677 38.08 25.81 24.65
C GLN A 677 38.51 27.17 25.24
N MET A 678 37.83 28.26 24.85
CA MET A 678 38.11 29.61 25.36
C MET A 678 37.80 29.74 26.85
N ILE A 679 36.68 29.15 27.32
CA ILE A 679 36.23 29.28 28.72
C ILE A 679 37.01 28.35 29.66
N THR A 680 37.26 27.10 29.27
CA THR A 680 37.91 26.11 30.15
C THR A 680 39.44 26.09 30.04
N LEU A 681 40.02 26.84 29.09
CA LEU A 681 41.46 26.87 28.78
C LEU A 681 42.06 25.47 28.50
N GLY A 682 41.22 24.53 28.02
CA GLY A 682 41.60 23.15 27.73
C GLY A 682 40.43 22.17 27.85
N GLY A 683 40.48 21.10 27.05
CA GLY A 683 39.34 20.19 26.83
C GLY A 683 38.63 20.46 25.50
N ASN A 684 37.53 19.75 25.25
CA ASN A 684 36.68 19.91 24.05
C ASN A 684 35.20 19.74 24.40
N ALA A 685 34.34 20.28 23.54
CA ALA A 685 32.90 20.06 23.52
C ALA A 685 32.48 19.84 22.06
N GLU A 686 31.59 18.88 21.81
CA GLU A 686 31.20 18.43 20.47
C GLU A 686 29.73 18.02 20.47
N LEU A 687 29.00 18.37 19.41
CA LEU A 687 27.67 17.80 19.12
C LEU A 687 27.83 16.71 18.06
N GLU A 688 27.36 15.52 18.37
CA GLU A 688 27.30 14.39 17.45
C GLU A 688 25.84 14.08 17.10
N LEU A 689 25.59 13.72 15.84
CA LEU A 689 24.33 13.12 15.43
C LEU A 689 24.35 11.64 15.80
N VAL A 690 23.21 11.07 16.19
CA VAL A 690 23.10 9.61 16.41
C VAL A 690 23.05 8.87 15.07
N ASP A 691 22.25 9.41 14.14
CA ASP A 691 22.20 9.02 12.73
C ASP A 691 22.66 10.19 11.85
N SER A 692 23.60 9.92 10.95
CA SER A 692 24.12 10.89 9.97
C SER A 692 23.28 11.00 8.70
N MET A 693 22.39 10.03 8.43
CA MET A 693 21.55 9.97 7.24
C MET A 693 20.22 10.69 7.44
N ASP A 694 19.49 10.42 8.53
CA ASP A 694 18.35 11.21 8.99
C ASP A 694 18.58 11.80 10.41
N PRO A 695 19.12 13.03 10.54
CA PRO A 695 19.33 13.65 11.84
C PRO A 695 18.04 14.01 12.60
N PHE A 696 16.86 13.75 12.02
CA PHE A 696 15.56 13.96 12.64
C PHE A 696 14.99 12.69 13.30
N SER A 697 15.67 11.54 13.18
CA SER A 697 15.21 10.24 13.71
C SER A 697 15.52 10.06 15.22
N GLU A 698 16.80 9.96 15.57
CA GLU A 698 17.28 9.62 16.92
C GLU A 698 17.93 10.81 17.66
N GLY A 699 18.22 11.90 16.95
CA GLY A 699 18.59 13.20 17.54
C GLY A 699 20.10 13.43 17.71
N ILE A 700 20.45 14.19 18.76
CA ILE A 700 21.79 14.78 18.97
C ILE A 700 22.34 14.38 20.35
N ILE A 701 23.56 13.86 20.40
CA ILE A 701 24.32 13.62 21.63
C ILE A 701 25.29 14.77 21.87
N PHE A 702 25.25 15.35 23.07
CA PHE A 702 26.24 16.33 23.52
C PHE A 702 27.36 15.61 24.30
N ARG A 703 28.56 15.51 23.70
CA ARG A 703 29.77 14.98 24.35
C ARG A 703 30.71 16.10 24.76
N VAL A 704 31.36 15.91 25.90
CA VAL A 704 32.32 16.85 26.48
C VAL A 704 33.53 16.10 27.03
N MET A 705 34.71 16.66 26.81
CA MET A 705 35.98 16.22 27.36
C MET A 705 36.54 17.34 28.24
N PRO A 706 36.30 17.33 29.57
CA PRO A 706 36.89 18.29 30.48
C PRO A 706 38.42 18.22 30.47
N ALA A 707 39.10 19.31 30.87
CA ALA A 707 40.56 19.35 30.90
C ALA A 707 41.15 18.16 31.69
N LYS A 708 42.06 17.42 31.03
CA LYS A 708 42.72 16.21 31.56
C LYS A 708 41.78 15.02 31.89
N LYS A 709 40.55 14.99 31.37
CA LYS A 709 39.61 13.86 31.50
C LYS A 709 39.25 13.24 30.15
N SER A 710 38.63 12.07 30.16
CA SER A 710 38.07 11.43 28.95
C SER A 710 36.75 12.07 28.51
N TRP A 711 36.35 11.80 27.27
CA TRP A 711 35.02 12.14 26.74
C TRP A 711 33.90 11.49 27.57
N ARG A 712 32.86 12.26 27.90
CA ARG A 712 31.65 11.82 28.60
C ARG A 712 30.41 12.52 28.04
N ASN A 713 29.26 11.88 28.16
CA ASN A 713 27.96 12.54 27.97
C ASN A 713 27.74 13.57 29.09
N ILE A 714 27.11 14.72 28.77
CA ILE A 714 26.77 15.78 29.73
C ILE A 714 26.04 15.26 30.98
N SER A 715 25.23 14.20 30.88
CA SER A 715 24.57 13.55 32.04
C SER A 715 25.55 13.14 33.15
N ASN A 716 26.76 12.72 32.77
CA ASN A 716 27.74 12.05 33.64
C ASN A 716 28.90 12.96 34.07
N LEU A 717 28.72 14.28 33.92
CA LEU A 717 29.65 15.34 34.35
C LEU A 717 29.31 15.87 35.77
N SER A 718 30.28 16.54 36.40
CA SER A 718 30.07 17.30 37.65
C SER A 718 29.16 18.52 37.44
N GLY A 719 28.59 19.08 38.52
CA GLY A 719 27.67 20.24 38.46
C GLY A 719 28.28 21.47 37.76
N GLY A 720 29.49 21.87 38.15
CA GLY A 720 30.21 22.97 37.48
C GLY A 720 30.59 22.66 36.04
N GLU A 721 30.92 21.41 35.72
CA GLU A 721 31.23 20.97 34.34
C GLU A 721 29.97 21.00 33.46
N LYS A 722 28.81 20.59 33.98
CA LYS A 722 27.50 20.72 33.31
C LYS A 722 27.14 22.18 33.05
N THR A 723 27.37 23.04 34.04
CA THR A 723 27.11 24.49 33.95
C THR A 723 27.99 25.13 32.86
N LEU A 724 29.31 24.89 32.88
CA LEU A 724 30.25 25.36 31.85
C LEU A 724 29.88 24.87 30.44
N SER A 725 29.55 23.59 30.31
CA SER A 725 29.18 22.98 29.02
C SER A 725 27.89 23.59 28.46
N SER A 726 26.90 23.81 29.32
CA SER A 726 25.62 24.44 28.95
C SER A 726 25.81 25.91 28.57
N LEU A 727 26.64 26.65 29.32
CA LEU A 727 26.94 28.06 29.06
C LEU A 727 27.68 28.25 27.72
N ALA A 728 28.65 27.37 27.41
CA ALA A 728 29.34 27.37 26.13
C ALA A 728 28.38 27.12 24.95
N LEU A 729 27.40 26.23 25.11
CA LEU A 729 26.35 26.00 24.12
C LEU A 729 25.42 27.20 23.95
N VAL A 730 25.03 27.88 25.04
CA VAL A 730 24.25 29.13 24.98
C VAL A 730 25.02 30.23 24.23
N PHE A 731 26.33 30.37 24.45
CA PHE A 731 27.15 31.34 23.73
C PHE A 731 27.41 30.98 22.25
N ALA A 732 27.45 29.68 21.92
CA ALA A 732 27.47 29.22 20.53
C ALA A 732 26.14 29.56 19.81
N LEU A 733 25.01 29.30 20.45
CA LEU A 733 23.68 29.66 19.96
C LEU A 733 23.50 31.19 19.82
N GLN A 734 23.98 31.99 20.77
CA GLN A 734 24.05 33.46 20.65
C GLN A 734 24.88 33.90 19.43
N THR A 735 25.98 33.21 19.13
CA THR A 735 26.84 33.56 17.98
C THR A 735 26.18 33.18 16.66
N TYR A 736 25.37 32.12 16.63
CA TYR A 736 24.58 31.72 15.46
C TYR A 736 23.36 32.63 15.24
N LYS A 737 22.66 33.02 16.32
CA LYS A 737 21.49 33.90 16.28
C LYS A 737 21.53 34.89 17.46
N PRO A 738 22.06 36.12 17.26
CA PRO A 738 22.15 37.10 18.33
C PRO A 738 20.77 37.65 18.72
N THR A 739 20.51 37.67 20.03
CA THR A 739 19.33 38.29 20.66
C THR A 739 19.76 39.62 21.30
N PRO A 740 18.94 40.70 21.28
CA PRO A 740 19.35 42.00 21.83
C PRO A 740 19.53 42.02 23.36
N SER A 741 18.94 41.06 24.08
CA SER A 741 18.95 41.01 25.55
C SER A 741 19.06 39.58 26.09
N TYR A 742 19.88 39.39 27.12
CA TYR A 742 20.04 38.13 27.86
C TYR A 742 19.86 38.38 29.36
N PHE A 743 19.15 37.46 30.02
CA PHE A 743 18.95 37.43 31.47
C PHE A 743 19.56 36.14 32.02
N MET A 744 20.35 36.24 33.08
CA MET A 744 21.09 35.13 33.68
C MET A 744 20.96 35.19 35.20
N ASP A 745 20.51 34.11 35.81
CA ASP A 745 20.16 34.04 37.24
C ASP A 745 20.97 32.92 37.91
N GLU A 746 21.78 33.26 38.92
CA GLU A 746 22.66 32.37 39.71
C GLU A 746 23.55 31.39 38.92
N ILE A 747 23.88 31.73 37.66
CA ILE A 747 24.68 30.87 36.73
C ILE A 747 26.08 30.52 37.24
N ASP A 748 26.56 31.24 38.25
CA ASP A 748 27.86 31.16 38.90
C ASP A 748 27.85 30.36 40.22
N ALA A 749 26.67 29.97 40.74
CA ALA A 749 26.55 29.25 42.01
C ALA A 749 27.29 27.90 42.00
N ALA A 750 27.27 27.18 40.88
CA ALA A 750 27.97 25.92 40.68
C ALA A 750 29.40 26.07 40.11
N LEU A 751 29.89 27.30 39.93
CA LEU A 751 31.19 27.59 39.34
C LEU A 751 32.25 27.96 40.41
N ASP A 752 33.50 27.68 40.07
CA ASP A 752 34.69 28.05 40.85
C ASP A 752 35.24 29.41 40.41
N PHE A 753 35.82 30.19 41.33
CA PHE A 753 36.15 31.62 41.14
C PHE A 753 36.90 31.88 39.83
N ARG A 754 37.96 31.09 39.55
CA ARG A 754 38.76 31.20 38.32
C ARG A 754 37.93 31.07 37.04
N ASN A 755 36.93 30.18 37.03
CA ASN A 755 36.05 29.99 35.87
C ASN A 755 35.01 31.12 35.78
N VAL A 756 34.55 31.61 36.94
CA VAL A 756 33.66 32.78 37.04
C VAL A 756 34.32 34.02 36.43
N SER A 757 35.56 34.35 36.79
CA SER A 757 36.25 35.53 36.24
C SER A 757 36.51 35.41 34.72
N ILE A 758 36.69 34.19 34.17
CA ILE A 758 36.80 33.97 32.71
C ILE A 758 35.45 34.21 32.02
N VAL A 759 34.36 33.65 32.57
CA VAL A 759 32.99 33.84 32.05
C VAL A 759 32.59 35.32 32.10
N ALA A 760 32.87 36.02 33.20
CA ALA A 760 32.56 37.43 33.38
C ALA A 760 33.30 38.31 32.37
N ASN A 761 34.59 38.04 32.11
CA ASN A 761 35.36 38.72 31.06
C ASN A 761 34.84 38.40 29.65
N TYR A 762 34.40 37.17 29.39
CA TYR A 762 33.76 36.82 28.12
C TYR A 762 32.47 37.61 27.90
N ILE A 763 31.58 37.67 28.90
CA ILE A 763 30.33 38.44 28.82
C ILE A 763 30.62 39.93 28.65
N LYS A 764 31.58 40.51 29.39
CA LYS A 764 32.02 41.91 29.25
C LYS A 764 32.53 42.27 27.85
N ASN A 765 33.07 41.30 27.11
CA ASN A 765 33.44 41.50 25.71
C ASN A 765 32.23 41.41 24.74
N ARG A 766 31.17 40.67 25.12
CA ARG A 766 29.93 40.52 24.34
C ARG A 766 28.87 41.60 24.58
N THR A 767 28.91 42.33 25.71
CA THR A 767 27.96 43.41 26.03
C THR A 767 27.91 44.55 24.99
N LYS A 768 28.94 44.67 24.13
CA LYS A 768 28.95 45.60 22.99
C LYS A 768 27.82 45.38 21.99
N ASN A 769 27.29 44.15 21.89
CA ASN A 769 26.33 43.75 20.85
C ASN A 769 24.97 43.30 21.42
N ALA A 770 24.85 43.11 22.73
CA ALA A 770 23.62 42.69 23.40
C ALA A 770 23.65 43.11 24.88
N GLN A 771 22.51 43.48 25.45
CA GLN A 771 22.39 43.77 26.88
C GLN A 771 22.42 42.47 27.69
N PHE A 772 23.26 42.40 28.73
CA PHE A 772 23.26 41.31 29.70
C PHE A 772 22.79 41.83 31.06
N ILE A 773 21.82 41.14 31.65
CA ILE A 773 21.36 41.34 33.03
C ILE A 773 21.71 40.05 33.79
N ILE A 774 22.50 40.18 34.85
CA ILE A 774 23.03 39.04 35.62
C ILE A 774 22.68 39.23 37.09
N ILE A 775 22.12 38.20 37.71
CA ILE A 775 21.99 38.05 39.16
C ILE A 775 23.04 37.03 39.60
N SER A 776 23.87 37.40 40.58
CA SER A 776 25.04 36.65 41.04
C SER A 776 25.40 37.06 42.47
N LEU A 777 26.00 36.14 43.22
CA LEU A 777 26.54 36.38 44.57
C LEU A 777 28.08 36.32 44.62
N ARG A 778 28.76 36.19 43.47
CA ARG A 778 30.23 36.15 43.36
C ARG A 778 30.78 37.49 42.90
N ASN A 779 31.69 38.06 43.68
CA ASN A 779 32.37 39.32 43.37
C ASN A 779 32.92 39.36 41.94
N ASP A 780 33.57 38.27 41.49
CA ASP A 780 34.14 38.10 40.15
C ASP A 780 33.17 38.38 38.98
N MET A 781 31.87 38.15 39.16
CA MET A 781 30.87 38.45 38.11
C MET A 781 30.55 39.94 38.06
N PHE A 782 30.26 40.54 39.22
CA PHE A 782 29.62 41.85 39.28
C PHE A 782 30.62 43.02 39.42
N GLU A 783 31.87 42.76 39.85
CA GLU A 783 32.98 43.73 39.77
C GLU A 783 33.22 44.23 38.34
N LEU A 784 32.96 43.37 37.35
CA LEU A 784 33.12 43.70 35.93
C LEU A 784 31.93 44.46 35.31
N SER A 785 30.86 44.70 36.07
CA SER A 785 29.64 45.39 35.62
C SER A 785 29.81 46.91 35.46
N GLN A 786 28.86 47.56 34.77
CA GLN A 786 28.80 49.02 34.62
C GLN A 786 27.89 49.69 35.68
N ARG A 787 26.95 48.92 36.25
CA ARG A 787 26.00 49.38 37.25
C ARG A 787 25.56 48.18 38.09
N LEU A 788 25.73 48.29 39.39
CA LEU A 788 25.16 47.37 40.37
C LEU A 788 23.71 47.77 40.69
N ILE A 789 22.93 46.81 41.18
CA ILE A 789 21.59 47.02 41.74
C ILE A 789 21.53 46.17 43.02
N GLY A 790 21.56 46.82 44.18
CA GLY A 790 21.58 46.15 45.48
C GLY A 790 20.17 45.72 45.89
N ILE A 791 19.86 44.43 45.80
CA ILE A 791 18.54 43.89 46.20
C ILE A 791 18.58 43.43 47.66
N TYR A 792 17.72 44.02 48.51
CA TYR A 792 17.61 43.66 49.92
C TYR A 792 16.15 43.46 50.36
N LYS A 793 15.94 42.67 51.41
CA LYS A 793 14.60 42.29 51.89
C LYS A 793 14.36 42.76 53.32
N THR A 794 13.46 43.72 53.50
CA THR A 794 13.11 44.30 54.82
C THR A 794 11.62 44.10 55.10
N SER A 795 11.27 43.58 56.29
CA SER A 795 9.87 43.27 56.66
C SER A 795 9.12 42.43 55.61
N ASN A 796 9.80 41.41 55.06
CA ASN A 796 9.38 40.57 53.93
C ASN A 796 9.21 41.29 52.57
N GLN A 797 9.51 42.58 52.46
CA GLN A 797 9.43 43.38 51.23
C GLN A 797 10.77 43.41 50.50
N THR A 798 10.79 43.05 49.22
CA THR A 798 11.96 43.25 48.35
C THR A 798 12.13 44.73 47.99
N ARG A 799 13.36 45.23 48.04
CA ARG A 799 13.76 46.59 47.68
C ARG A 799 15.04 46.54 46.85
N SER A 800 15.27 47.57 46.06
CA SER A 800 16.47 47.75 45.24
C SER A 800 17.08 49.13 45.49
N GLU A 801 18.40 49.20 45.46
CA GLU A 801 19.22 50.42 45.59
C GLU A 801 20.20 50.52 44.41
#